data_AF-L7FLS6-F1
#
_entry.id   AF-L7FLS6-F1
#
_cell.length_a   1.000
_cell.length_b   1.000
_cell.length_c   1.000
_cell.angle_alpha   90.00
_cell.angle_beta   90.00
_cell.angle_gamma   90.00
#
_symmetry.space_group_name_H-M   'P 1'
#
loop_
_entity.id
_entity.type
_entity.pdbx_description
1 polymer ?
#
loop_
_entity_poly.entity_id
_entity_poly.type
_entity_poly.pdbx_seq_one_letter_code
_entity_poly.pdbx_strand_id
1 'polypeptide(L)'
;MEIEMDTHTPTLQNRKLEEDMFEINGAMDQHEKDPVGDNVLVKVKIDPDESKKIVRYNEYPIIKKLKNILLFRVFGYKGTLVHVMALYFLLLSIISALIGSTMDICIDQIFQLRKWLLGLYDARWFKILIWMLFTMIGSTLAFLVTKYISPAAGGSGVSEVKVTILGVNIPGLLTFRTLVAKVVGLIIAIGSGLWCGKVGPFIHIASCVAANLTHLPCFKFLRKSNDLFVQMIAIAAGCGVSSNFGTIIGGLLFSVEVTAAYYPVRNYWFATFTSVISGLVFRTITNLYRHNYDTLFLGLLNIKYTFPAIRYREIGIGLLMGVICSFFAIFFVKFVSTIFNTKLYLRIYKLGRIPYFYLFLVALFTAVVTSPWGNISPLGLSTNQTLAVLFDNKSLVNTFGEHYLIALVICFFARFTITSLSVSLPVPVGLFATNIVVGSILGRFVGEVFETWGWENSLGPSGFALMGGACYVASLTQTFSAAIVVSELVDNVQLMIPLLIGTIFAISIARLFSYGVYDQVTIDKKLPYIPDIQYSTPQSAEMVMDTDMIPVPECTNIMELQKIVDGLKTVVERSLPVVDTRDGRVLLGQIKLSEIRRILTVTLPESVAGKFMLDYKECPLVVLRHTPLSEVYMLFVAAQVDSAFVTHNGRLMGEINKKCLNQAIEKQMNILF
;
A
#
# COMPACT_ATOMS: atom_id res chain seq x y z
N MET A 1 -37.38 25.86 -37.59
CA MET A 1 -38.65 26.56 -37.36
C MET A 1 -39.17 26.07 -36.03
N GLU A 2 -38.91 26.90 -35.02
CA GLU A 2 -39.33 26.71 -33.64
C GLU A 2 -40.85 26.85 -33.54
N ILE A 3 -41.46 26.03 -32.70
CA ILE A 3 -42.80 26.27 -32.16
C ILE A 3 -42.60 26.34 -30.66
N GLU A 4 -42.70 27.57 -30.14
CA GLU A 4 -42.91 27.88 -28.74
C GLU A 4 -44.26 27.30 -28.29
N MET A 5 -44.31 26.75 -27.07
CA MET A 5 -45.55 26.71 -26.32
C MET A 5 -45.27 27.13 -24.88
N ASP A 6 -45.94 28.22 -24.54
CA ASP A 6 -45.94 28.91 -23.28
C ASP A 6 -46.55 28.11 -22.14
N THR A 7 -46.10 28.55 -20.97
CA THR A 7 -46.44 28.21 -19.61
C THR A 7 -47.94 28.24 -19.29
N HIS A 8 -48.44 27.22 -18.58
CA HIS A 8 -49.48 27.41 -17.57
C HIS A 8 -49.30 26.41 -16.42
N THR A 9 -48.85 26.92 -15.28
CA THR A 9 -49.04 26.32 -13.95
C THR A 9 -50.51 26.37 -13.55
N PRO A 10 -51.01 25.34 -12.84
CA PRO A 10 -51.95 25.55 -11.77
C PRO A 10 -51.37 25.07 -10.44
N THR A 11 -51.27 26.01 -9.51
CA THR A 11 -51.13 25.78 -8.07
C THR A 11 -52.33 24.98 -7.54
N LEU A 12 -52.11 23.79 -7.00
CA LEU A 12 -53.08 23.10 -6.15
C LEU A 12 -52.38 22.25 -5.07
N GLN A 13 -52.54 22.72 -3.84
CA GLN A 13 -52.70 21.97 -2.59
C GLN A 13 -51.50 21.21 -2.00
N ASN A 14 -50.81 21.90 -1.09
CA ASN A 14 -49.96 21.41 0.02
C ASN A 14 -50.73 20.54 1.04
N ARG A 15 -51.54 19.56 0.62
CA ARG A 15 -52.26 18.69 1.57
C ARG A 15 -52.22 17.19 1.24
N LYS A 16 -51.51 16.78 0.19
CA LYS A 16 -51.34 15.37 -0.21
C LYS A 16 -49.94 14.79 0.02
N LEU A 17 -48.99 15.57 0.56
CA LEU A 17 -47.59 15.14 0.71
C LEU A 17 -47.30 14.37 2.02
N GLU A 18 -48.25 14.25 2.94
CA GLU A 18 -48.06 13.49 4.19
C GLU A 18 -48.45 12.01 4.07
N GLU A 19 -49.19 11.62 3.03
CA GLU A 19 -49.68 10.24 2.85
C GLU A 19 -48.68 9.33 2.10
N ASP A 20 -47.76 9.89 1.29
CA ASP A 20 -46.83 9.09 0.47
C ASP A 20 -45.64 8.49 1.25
N MET A 21 -45.48 8.78 2.56
CA MET A 21 -44.44 8.18 3.42
C MET A 21 -44.84 6.86 4.08
N PHE A 22 -46.10 6.42 3.95
CA PHE A 22 -46.61 5.24 4.65
C PHE A 22 -47.42 4.35 3.71
N GLU A 23 -46.88 3.20 3.28
CA GLU A 23 -47.67 2.15 2.64
C GLU A 23 -48.55 1.47 3.71
N ILE A 24 -49.79 1.93 3.87
CA ILE A 24 -50.81 1.24 4.66
C ILE A 24 -51.44 0.16 3.77
N ASN A 25 -50.97 -1.08 3.90
CA ASN A 25 -51.63 -2.23 3.25
C ASN A 25 -52.87 -2.63 4.04
N GLY A 26 -54.03 -2.07 3.66
CA GLY A 26 -55.33 -2.60 4.06
C GLY A 26 -55.82 -3.62 3.04
N ALA A 27 -55.79 -4.92 3.37
CA ALA A 27 -56.57 -5.90 2.63
C ALA A 27 -58.06 -5.68 2.96
N MET A 28 -58.82 -5.13 2.01
CA MET A 28 -60.29 -5.14 2.11
C MET A 28 -60.80 -6.51 1.70
N ASP A 29 -60.93 -7.43 2.66
CA ASP A 29 -61.91 -8.51 2.55
C ASP A 29 -63.22 -8.04 3.19
N GLN A 30 -64.22 -7.81 2.34
CA GLN A 30 -65.59 -7.59 2.78
C GLN A 30 -66.16 -8.93 3.23
N HIS A 31 -66.19 -9.18 4.54
CA HIS A 31 -67.25 -9.86 5.31
C HIS A 31 -66.69 -10.42 6.63
N GLU A 32 -66.89 -9.72 7.74
CA GLU A 32 -67.47 -10.20 9.01
C GLU A 32 -67.20 -9.17 10.11
N LYS A 33 -68.23 -8.91 10.93
CA LYS A 33 -68.15 -8.01 12.09
C LYS A 33 -67.65 -8.83 13.28
N ASP A 34 -66.46 -8.52 13.78
CA ASP A 34 -66.07 -8.81 15.16
C ASP A 34 -65.17 -7.69 15.71
N PRO A 35 -65.31 -7.28 17.00
CA PRO A 35 -64.51 -6.20 17.57
C PRO A 35 -63.29 -6.78 18.28
N VAL A 36 -62.18 -6.97 17.55
CA VAL A 36 -60.85 -7.13 18.14
C VAL A 36 -59.95 -6.09 17.49
N GLY A 37 -59.31 -5.24 18.29
CA GLY A 37 -58.51 -4.12 17.81
C GLY A 37 -57.35 -4.59 16.93
N ASP A 38 -57.48 -4.39 15.62
CA ASP A 38 -56.43 -4.65 14.65
C ASP A 38 -55.29 -3.64 14.86
N ASN A 39 -54.16 -4.15 15.38
CA ASN A 39 -52.88 -3.46 15.29
C ASN A 39 -52.47 -3.44 13.82
N VAL A 40 -52.82 -2.38 13.09
CA VAL A 40 -52.38 -2.17 11.72
C VAL A 40 -50.84 -2.03 11.73
N LEU A 41 -50.14 -3.06 11.28
CA LEU A 41 -48.69 -3.05 11.12
C LEU A 41 -48.33 -2.17 9.92
N VAL A 42 -47.89 -0.94 10.20
CA VAL A 42 -47.41 -0.02 9.17
C VAL A 42 -45.95 -0.35 8.85
N LYS A 43 -45.65 -0.67 7.60
CA LYS A 43 -44.27 -0.81 7.12
C LYS A 43 -43.73 0.58 6.78
N VAL A 44 -42.82 1.08 7.61
CA VAL A 44 -42.19 2.39 7.38
C VAL A 44 -41.07 2.21 6.38
N LYS A 45 -41.39 2.39 5.10
CA LYS A 45 -40.43 2.33 3.99
C LYS A 45 -39.86 3.73 3.80
N ILE A 46 -38.56 3.89 4.01
CA ILE A 46 -37.96 5.23 3.95
C ILE A 46 -37.14 5.34 2.67
N ASP A 47 -37.71 6.01 1.67
CA ASP A 47 -37.01 6.23 0.41
C ASP A 47 -35.70 7.02 0.65
N PRO A 48 -34.55 6.54 0.15
CA PRO A 48 -33.26 7.19 0.36
C PRO A 48 -33.07 8.48 -0.46
N ASP A 49 -33.96 8.78 -1.40
CA ASP A 49 -33.73 9.80 -2.43
C ASP A 49 -34.40 11.17 -2.23
N GLU A 50 -35.32 11.36 -1.28
CA GLU A 50 -35.99 12.66 -1.07
C GLU A 50 -35.11 13.77 -0.46
N SER A 51 -33.92 13.42 0.05
CA SER A 51 -32.93 14.41 0.50
C SER A 51 -32.17 15.08 -0.66
N LYS A 52 -32.34 14.63 -1.90
CA LYS A 52 -31.90 15.37 -3.09
C LYS A 52 -32.94 16.42 -3.46
N LYS A 53 -33.22 17.36 -2.55
CA LYS A 53 -33.66 18.69 -3.01
C LYS A 53 -32.61 19.19 -3.99
N ILE A 54 -33.08 19.48 -5.19
CA ILE A 54 -32.35 19.85 -6.38
C ILE A 54 -31.42 21.03 -6.07
N VAL A 55 -30.21 20.76 -5.61
CA VAL A 55 -29.08 21.68 -5.76
C VAL A 55 -28.59 21.44 -7.18
N ARG A 56 -29.21 22.13 -8.16
CA ARG A 56 -28.58 22.37 -9.45
C ARG A 56 -27.30 23.15 -9.16
N TYR A 57 -26.20 22.44 -8.96
CA TYR A 57 -24.89 23.04 -9.17
C TYR A 57 -24.90 23.52 -10.62
N ASN A 58 -24.76 24.83 -10.83
CA ASN A 58 -24.43 25.37 -12.14
C ASN A 58 -23.07 24.78 -12.54
N GLU A 59 -23.08 23.62 -13.20
CA GLU A 59 -21.90 23.06 -13.84
C GLU A 59 -21.42 24.09 -14.87
N TYR A 60 -20.18 24.56 -14.69
CA TYR A 60 -19.57 25.49 -15.65
C TYR A 60 -19.70 24.94 -17.08
N PRO A 61 -20.01 25.78 -18.08
CA PRO A 61 -20.28 25.34 -19.46
C PRO A 61 -19.12 24.55 -20.09
N ILE A 62 -17.89 24.78 -19.62
CA ILE A 62 -16.68 24.04 -20.02
C ILE A 62 -16.73 22.59 -19.53
N ILE A 63 -17.18 22.35 -18.29
CA ILE A 63 -17.30 21.00 -17.70
C ILE A 63 -18.38 20.22 -18.45
N LYS A 64 -19.51 20.86 -18.76
CA LYS A 64 -20.60 20.25 -19.54
C LYS A 64 -20.16 19.90 -20.97
N LYS A 65 -19.35 20.78 -21.61
CA LYS A 65 -18.72 20.48 -22.91
C LYS A 65 -17.73 19.32 -22.81
N LEU A 66 -16.87 19.27 -21.80
CA LEU A 66 -15.94 18.16 -21.59
C LEU A 66 -16.67 16.82 -21.38
N LYS A 67 -17.74 16.84 -20.57
CA LYS A 67 -18.60 15.68 -20.27
C LYS A 67 -19.33 15.18 -21.52
N ASN A 68 -19.76 16.09 -22.40
CA ASN A 68 -20.44 15.76 -23.65
C ASN A 68 -19.49 15.32 -24.76
N ILE A 69 -18.27 15.84 -24.83
CA ILE A 69 -17.27 15.51 -25.86
C ILE A 69 -16.55 14.19 -25.56
N LEU A 70 -16.24 13.89 -24.29
CA LEU A 70 -15.44 12.71 -23.94
C LEU A 70 -16.26 11.45 -23.60
N LEU A 71 -17.54 11.57 -23.25
CA LEU A 71 -18.13 10.57 -22.36
C LEU A 71 -19.47 9.99 -22.81
N PHE A 72 -20.35 10.74 -23.48
CA PHE A 72 -21.72 10.27 -23.74
C PHE A 72 -21.99 9.80 -25.16
N ARG A 73 -21.34 10.40 -26.17
CA ARG A 73 -21.75 10.22 -27.57
C ARG A 73 -21.20 8.94 -28.24
N VAL A 74 -20.17 8.31 -27.66
CA VAL A 74 -19.45 7.21 -28.33
C VAL A 74 -19.74 5.82 -27.72
N PHE A 75 -20.06 5.68 -26.42
CA PHE A 75 -19.97 4.35 -25.76
C PHE A 75 -21.11 3.93 -24.79
N GLY A 76 -22.19 4.69 -24.65
CA GLY A 76 -23.32 4.30 -23.78
C GLY A 76 -22.98 4.18 -22.28
N TYR A 77 -24.00 3.90 -21.45
CA TYR A 77 -23.93 4.04 -19.98
C TYR A 77 -23.00 3.04 -19.25
N LYS A 78 -22.73 1.86 -19.82
CA LYS A 78 -21.75 0.90 -19.27
C LYS A 78 -20.30 1.19 -19.72
N GLY A 79 -20.13 1.79 -20.89
CA GLY A 79 -18.82 2.25 -21.36
C GLY A 79 -18.29 3.40 -20.49
N THR A 80 -19.15 4.35 -20.12
CA THR A 80 -18.74 5.57 -19.40
C THR A 80 -17.90 5.33 -18.14
N LEU A 81 -18.25 4.35 -17.28
CA LEU A 81 -17.50 4.11 -16.04
C LEU A 81 -16.09 3.56 -16.27
N VAL A 82 -15.94 2.58 -17.18
CA VAL A 82 -14.63 1.99 -17.51
C VAL A 82 -13.71 3.03 -18.14
N HIS A 83 -14.26 3.91 -18.99
CA HIS A 83 -13.49 4.99 -19.61
C HIS A 83 -13.08 6.07 -18.60
N VAL A 84 -13.96 6.40 -17.64
CA VAL A 84 -13.61 7.33 -16.54
C VAL A 84 -12.51 6.76 -15.66
N MET A 85 -12.56 5.46 -15.36
CA MET A 85 -11.50 4.74 -14.65
C MET A 85 -10.20 4.74 -15.46
N ALA A 86 -10.26 4.45 -16.76
CA ALA A 86 -9.09 4.47 -17.64
C ALA A 86 -8.44 5.87 -17.69
N LEU A 87 -9.25 6.94 -17.79
CA LEU A 87 -8.77 8.31 -17.73
C LEU A 87 -8.13 8.64 -16.37
N TYR A 88 -8.76 8.21 -15.28
CA TYR A 88 -8.20 8.35 -13.94
C TYR A 88 -6.82 7.69 -13.83
N PHE A 89 -6.71 6.45 -14.29
CA PHE A 89 -5.47 5.67 -14.26
C PHE A 89 -4.40 6.21 -15.21
N LEU A 90 -4.80 6.76 -16.37
CA LEU A 90 -3.90 7.47 -17.28
C LEU A 90 -3.27 8.69 -16.58
N LEU A 91 -4.10 9.53 -15.94
CA LEU A 91 -3.61 10.70 -15.19
C LEU A 91 -2.70 10.30 -14.04
N LEU A 92 -3.09 9.28 -13.27
CA LEU A 92 -2.25 8.73 -12.19
C LEU A 92 -0.87 8.32 -12.70
N SER A 93 -0.82 7.62 -13.84
CA SER A 93 0.43 7.10 -14.41
C SER A 93 1.34 8.20 -14.92
N ILE A 94 0.80 9.18 -15.64
CA ILE A 94 1.57 10.31 -16.18
C ILE A 94 2.13 11.17 -15.04
N ILE A 95 1.29 11.51 -14.05
CA ILE A 95 1.72 12.34 -12.92
C ILE A 95 2.78 11.60 -12.08
N SER A 96 2.56 10.31 -11.80
CA SER A 96 3.53 9.51 -11.04
C SER A 96 4.85 9.38 -11.79
N ALA A 97 4.85 9.04 -13.07
CA ALA A 97 6.07 8.93 -13.85
C ALA A 97 6.84 10.27 -13.98
N LEU A 98 6.13 11.39 -14.10
CA LEU A 98 6.74 12.73 -14.11
C LEU A 98 7.41 13.06 -12.77
N ILE A 99 6.74 12.78 -11.64
CA ILE A 99 7.34 12.94 -10.30
C ILE A 99 8.57 12.04 -10.16
N GLY A 100 8.50 10.77 -10.56
CA GLY A 100 9.62 9.84 -10.48
C GLY A 100 10.84 10.28 -11.28
N SER A 101 10.63 10.70 -12.52
CA SER A 101 11.70 11.14 -13.41
C SER A 101 12.34 12.46 -12.96
N THR A 102 11.52 13.43 -12.52
CA THR A 102 12.02 14.69 -11.98
C THR A 102 12.81 14.51 -10.69
N MET A 103 12.38 13.60 -9.80
CA MET A 103 13.15 13.24 -8.61
C MET A 103 14.53 12.69 -8.96
N ASP A 104 14.63 11.80 -9.95
CA ASP A 104 15.92 11.24 -10.38
C ASP A 104 16.85 12.32 -10.93
N ILE A 105 16.33 13.24 -11.75
CA ILE A 105 17.09 14.39 -12.26
C ILE A 105 17.57 15.27 -11.10
N CYS A 106 16.70 15.61 -10.15
CA CYS A 106 17.10 16.41 -8.99
C CYS A 106 18.16 15.72 -8.13
N ILE A 107 18.05 14.41 -7.90
CA ILE A 107 19.04 13.63 -7.15
C ILE A 107 20.39 13.65 -7.86
N ASP A 108 20.41 13.47 -9.18
CA ASP A 108 21.62 13.52 -10.00
C ASP A 108 22.28 14.91 -9.92
N GLN A 109 21.51 15.98 -10.04
CA GLN A 109 22.01 17.35 -9.91
C GLN A 109 22.60 17.64 -8.52
N ILE A 110 21.99 17.15 -7.43
CA ILE A 110 22.56 17.28 -6.08
C ILE A 110 23.88 16.49 -5.96
N PHE A 111 23.97 15.32 -6.60
CA PHE A 111 25.19 14.53 -6.63
C PHE A 111 26.32 15.22 -7.41
N GLN A 112 25.98 15.89 -8.53
CA GLN A 112 26.92 16.69 -9.31
C GLN A 112 27.38 17.94 -8.53
N LEU A 113 26.46 18.61 -7.82
CA LEU A 113 26.78 19.71 -6.92
C LEU A 113 27.81 19.27 -5.87
N ARG A 114 27.61 18.10 -5.25
CA ARG A 114 28.57 17.53 -4.30
C ARG A 114 29.93 17.29 -4.93
N LYS A 115 29.99 16.71 -6.15
CA LYS A 115 31.25 16.50 -6.87
C LYS A 115 31.95 17.82 -7.20
N TRP A 116 31.19 18.82 -7.64
CA TRP A 116 31.71 20.15 -7.95
C TRP A 116 32.33 20.80 -6.70
N LEU A 117 31.64 20.75 -5.55
CA LEU A 117 32.17 21.26 -4.27
C LEU A 117 33.48 20.57 -3.85
N LEU A 118 33.59 19.25 -4.08
CA LEU A 118 34.81 18.49 -3.79
C LEU A 118 35.96 18.82 -4.77
N GLY A 119 35.65 19.35 -5.95
CA GLY A 119 36.63 19.77 -6.96
C GLY A 119 37.25 21.14 -6.69
N LEU A 120 36.67 21.96 -5.80
CA LEU A 120 37.17 23.30 -5.47
C LEU A 120 38.41 23.30 -4.58
N TYR A 121 38.69 22.19 -3.88
CA TYR A 121 39.77 22.08 -2.92
C TYR A 121 40.61 20.84 -3.22
N ASP A 122 41.93 20.96 -3.31
CA ASP A 122 42.80 19.82 -3.58
C ASP A 122 43.14 18.99 -2.34
N ALA A 123 43.21 19.64 -1.18
CA ALA A 123 43.62 19.00 0.07
C ALA A 123 42.63 17.90 0.52
N ARG A 124 43.13 16.68 0.71
CA ARG A 124 42.34 15.47 1.01
C ARG A 124 41.45 15.62 2.25
N TRP A 125 41.99 16.19 3.34
CA TRP A 125 41.24 16.37 4.58
C TRP A 125 40.04 17.31 4.41
N PHE A 126 40.17 18.35 3.57
CA PHE A 126 39.06 19.24 3.24
C PHE A 126 37.99 18.53 2.42
N LYS A 127 38.36 17.66 1.46
CA LYS A 127 37.40 16.83 0.72
C LYS A 127 36.60 15.91 1.64
N ILE A 128 37.26 15.26 2.60
CA ILE A 128 36.59 14.40 3.60
C ILE A 128 35.66 15.23 4.49
N LEU A 129 36.11 16.40 4.97
CA LEU A 129 35.29 17.29 5.78
C LEU A 129 34.04 17.78 5.03
N ILE A 130 34.20 18.23 3.79
CA ILE A 130 33.09 18.68 2.92
C ILE A 130 32.12 17.52 2.68
N TRP A 131 32.62 16.32 2.39
CA TRP A 131 31.80 15.13 2.23
C TRP A 131 30.94 14.87 3.47
N MET A 132 31.56 14.91 4.66
CA MET A 132 30.86 14.67 5.91
C MET A 132 29.82 15.74 6.20
N LEU A 133 30.19 17.02 6.09
CA LEU A 133 29.27 18.13 6.31
C LEU A 133 28.10 18.09 5.33
N PHE A 134 28.33 17.77 4.06
CA PHE A 134 27.28 17.67 3.05
C PHE A 134 26.23 16.61 3.40
N THR A 135 26.67 15.40 3.78
CA THR A 135 25.75 14.33 4.19
C THR A 135 25.02 14.65 5.50
N MET A 136 25.69 15.29 6.46
CA MET A 136 25.08 15.68 7.73
C MET A 136 24.05 16.80 7.58
N ILE A 137 24.37 17.85 6.81
CA ILE A 137 23.46 18.96 6.54
C ILE A 137 22.26 18.49 5.71
N GLY A 138 22.50 17.68 4.68
CA GLY A 138 21.42 17.15 3.85
C GLY A 138 20.47 16.24 4.63
N SER A 139 20.99 15.29 5.40
CA SER A 139 20.16 14.38 6.21
C SER A 139 19.35 15.11 7.28
N THR A 140 19.92 16.13 7.93
CA THR A 140 19.19 16.98 8.88
C THR A 140 18.12 17.82 8.20
N LEU A 141 18.38 18.38 7.02
CA LEU A 141 17.37 19.12 6.25
C LEU A 141 16.21 18.21 5.81
N ALA A 142 16.49 17.02 5.28
CA ALA A 142 15.48 16.03 4.92
C ALA A 142 14.58 15.67 6.11
N PHE A 143 15.18 15.58 7.29
CA PHE A 143 14.47 15.37 8.53
C PHE A 143 13.59 16.57 8.93
N LEU A 144 14.09 17.80 8.87
CA LEU A 144 13.31 19.00 9.20
C LEU A 144 12.07 19.13 8.30
N VAL A 145 12.22 18.87 7.00
CA VAL A 145 11.11 18.81 6.03
C VAL A 145 10.06 17.79 6.47
N THR A 146 10.49 16.58 6.83
CA THR A 146 9.60 15.51 7.28
C THR A 146 8.89 15.89 8.59
N LYS A 147 9.62 16.44 9.56
CA LYS A 147 9.09 16.81 10.87
C LYS A 147 8.06 17.93 10.80
N TYR A 148 8.35 19.01 10.06
CA TYR A 148 7.52 20.21 10.06
C TYR A 148 6.38 20.17 9.05
N ILE A 149 6.54 19.50 7.90
CA ILE A 149 5.47 19.44 6.88
C ILE A 149 4.49 18.30 7.18
N SER A 150 4.98 17.07 7.36
CA SER A 150 4.13 15.92 7.69
C SER A 150 4.95 14.77 8.29
N PRO A 151 4.83 14.50 9.60
CA PRO A 151 5.49 13.36 10.25
C PRO A 151 5.13 12.00 9.63
N ALA A 152 3.94 11.89 9.02
CA ALA A 152 3.48 10.70 8.31
C ALA A 152 4.30 10.37 7.05
N ALA A 153 5.15 11.29 6.58
CA ALA A 153 6.03 11.04 5.44
C ALA A 153 7.22 10.12 5.78
N GLY A 154 7.59 10.00 7.06
CA GLY A 154 8.77 9.26 7.51
C GLY A 154 8.75 7.77 7.16
N GLY A 155 9.94 7.20 6.92
CA GLY A 155 10.12 5.80 6.56
C GLY A 155 9.64 5.44 5.15
N SER A 156 9.55 4.13 4.88
CA SER A 156 9.21 3.60 3.56
C SER A 156 7.79 3.97 3.13
N GLY A 157 6.77 3.74 3.96
CA GLY A 157 5.37 3.95 3.57
C GLY A 157 4.69 2.71 2.99
N VAL A 158 5.43 1.67 2.61
CA VAL A 158 4.87 0.40 2.09
C VAL A 158 4.02 -0.30 3.15
N SER A 159 4.51 -0.39 4.39
CA SER A 159 3.78 -0.98 5.52
C SER A 159 2.44 -0.27 5.77
N GLU A 160 2.45 1.06 5.75
CA GLU A 160 1.26 1.90 5.94
C GLU A 160 0.27 1.79 4.77
N VAL A 161 0.77 1.72 3.53
CA VAL A 161 -0.05 1.48 2.34
C VAL A 161 -0.67 0.09 2.38
N LYS A 162 0.07 -0.95 2.79
CA LYS A 162 -0.46 -2.32 2.95
C LYS A 162 -1.61 -2.36 3.96
N VAL A 163 -1.46 -1.69 5.10
CA VAL A 163 -2.52 -1.56 6.11
C VAL A 163 -3.74 -0.80 5.57
N THR A 164 -3.50 0.22 4.74
CA THR A 164 -4.59 0.97 4.09
C THR A 164 -5.36 0.11 3.09
N ILE A 165 -4.67 -0.75 2.34
CA ILE A 165 -5.27 -1.70 1.41
C ILE A 165 -6.11 -2.77 2.14
N LEU A 166 -5.79 -3.09 3.40
CA LEU A 166 -6.63 -3.94 4.24
C LEU A 166 -7.88 -3.21 4.79
N GLY A 167 -8.13 -1.98 4.37
CA GLY A 167 -9.32 -1.21 4.75
C GLY A 167 -9.16 -0.44 6.07
N VAL A 168 -7.94 -0.25 6.58
CA VAL A 168 -7.68 0.56 7.76
C VAL A 168 -7.26 1.98 7.38
N ASN A 169 -8.04 2.97 7.76
CA ASN A 169 -7.75 4.37 7.45
C ASN A 169 -6.75 4.97 8.46
N ILE A 170 -5.53 5.27 7.99
CA ILE A 170 -4.50 5.96 8.78
C ILE A 170 -4.61 7.48 8.53
N PRO A 171 -4.95 8.30 9.55
CA PRO A 171 -5.19 9.73 9.37
C PRO A 171 -3.91 10.45 8.92
N GLY A 172 -4.05 11.31 7.92
CA GLY A 172 -2.93 12.12 7.41
C GLY A 172 -1.99 11.42 6.42
N LEU A 173 -2.09 10.09 6.28
CA LEU A 173 -1.18 9.30 5.44
C LEU A 173 -1.22 9.73 3.97
N LEU A 174 -2.42 9.74 3.37
CA LEU A 174 -2.60 9.98 1.92
C LEU A 174 -2.86 11.45 1.55
N THR A 175 -2.46 12.40 2.40
CA THR A 175 -2.71 13.83 2.17
C THR A 175 -1.72 14.46 1.19
N PHE A 176 -2.12 15.56 0.53
CA PHE A 176 -1.21 16.34 -0.32
C PHE A 176 0.01 16.89 0.44
N ARG A 177 -0.15 17.23 1.72
CA ARG A 177 0.98 17.68 2.56
C ARG A 177 2.02 16.57 2.74
N THR A 178 1.57 15.33 2.95
CA THR A 178 2.45 14.16 3.03
C THR A 178 3.13 13.87 1.71
N LEU A 179 2.44 14.03 0.57
CA LEU A 179 3.03 13.92 -0.76
C LEU A 179 4.24 14.86 -0.92
N VAL A 180 4.05 16.16 -0.66
CA VAL A 180 5.11 17.18 -0.79
C VAL A 180 6.27 16.91 0.17
N ALA A 181 5.97 16.63 1.45
CA ALA A 181 6.99 16.30 2.45
C ALA A 181 7.84 15.11 2.03
N LYS A 182 7.20 14.07 1.47
CA LYS A 182 7.88 12.83 1.11
C LYS A 182 8.73 12.97 -0.15
N VAL A 183 8.25 13.70 -1.17
CA VAL A 183 9.04 14.00 -2.39
C VAL A 183 10.29 14.81 -2.03
N VAL A 184 10.13 15.95 -1.34
CA VAL A 184 11.26 16.83 -1.02
C VAL A 184 12.22 16.16 -0.04
N GLY A 185 11.70 15.52 1.01
CA GLY A 185 12.52 14.81 2.00
C GLY A 185 13.33 13.68 1.37
N LEU A 186 12.76 12.93 0.42
CA LEU A 186 13.46 11.84 -0.25
C LEU A 186 14.55 12.31 -1.21
N ILE A 187 14.29 13.38 -1.99
CA ILE A 187 15.31 13.99 -2.89
C ILE A 187 16.54 14.39 -2.08
N ILE A 188 16.33 15.09 -0.96
CA ILE A 188 17.42 15.58 -0.11
C ILE A 188 18.13 14.40 0.58
N ALA A 189 17.38 13.41 1.10
CA ALA A 189 17.97 12.26 1.77
C ALA A 189 18.91 11.47 0.83
N ILE A 190 18.43 11.08 -0.35
CA ILE A 190 19.23 10.32 -1.33
C ILE A 190 20.34 11.21 -1.90
N GLY A 191 20.02 12.46 -2.28
CA GLY A 191 20.99 13.41 -2.83
C GLY A 191 22.15 13.74 -1.87
N SER A 192 21.89 13.75 -0.55
CA SER A 192 22.92 13.96 0.47
C SER A 192 23.95 12.83 0.57
N GLY A 193 23.67 11.65 0.00
CA GLY A 193 24.53 10.48 0.03
C GLY A 193 24.18 9.45 1.10
N LEU A 194 23.05 9.60 1.79
CA LEU A 194 22.53 8.56 2.67
C LEU A 194 22.19 7.31 1.84
N TRP A 195 22.62 6.13 2.28
CA TRP A 195 22.32 4.87 1.58
C TRP A 195 20.88 4.43 1.79
N CYS A 196 19.99 5.11 1.07
CA CYS A 196 18.56 4.88 1.02
C CYS A 196 18.10 4.74 -0.43
N GLY A 197 17.01 3.99 -0.64
CA GLY A 197 16.37 3.83 -1.93
C GLY A 197 15.10 4.69 -2.04
N LYS A 198 14.61 4.87 -3.28
CA LYS A 198 13.38 5.63 -3.54
C LYS A 198 12.09 4.80 -3.62
N VAL A 199 12.19 3.51 -3.96
CA VAL A 199 11.04 2.64 -4.32
C VAL A 199 9.91 2.64 -3.30
N GLY A 200 10.20 2.31 -2.04
CA GLY A 200 9.21 2.21 -0.98
C GLY A 200 8.45 3.53 -0.76
N PRO A 201 9.18 4.64 -0.55
CA PRO A 201 8.59 5.97 -0.52
C PRO A 201 7.81 6.33 -1.78
N PHE A 202 8.25 5.87 -2.95
CA PHE A 202 7.58 6.13 -4.21
C PHE A 202 6.23 5.41 -4.34
N ILE A 203 6.11 4.18 -3.83
CA ILE A 203 4.83 3.47 -3.71
C ILE A 203 3.83 4.29 -2.88
N HIS A 204 4.30 4.89 -1.78
CA HIS A 204 3.48 5.79 -0.97
C HIS A 204 3.15 7.10 -1.70
N ILE A 205 4.11 7.70 -2.42
CA ILE A 205 3.89 8.90 -3.24
C ILE A 205 2.81 8.63 -4.30
N ALA A 206 2.88 7.51 -5.03
CA ALA A 206 1.88 7.12 -6.02
C ALA A 206 0.49 6.92 -5.37
N SER A 207 0.45 6.32 -4.18
CA SER A 207 -0.79 6.17 -3.38
C SER A 207 -1.36 7.53 -2.95
N CYS A 208 -0.50 8.48 -2.55
CA CYS A 208 -0.93 9.85 -2.27
C CYS A 208 -1.46 10.54 -3.53
N VAL A 209 -0.80 10.42 -4.68
CA VAL A 209 -1.29 10.98 -5.96
C VAL A 209 -2.67 10.39 -6.28
N ALA A 210 -2.83 9.07 -6.14
CA ALA A 210 -4.09 8.41 -6.36
C ALA A 210 -5.21 8.94 -5.46
N ALA A 211 -4.96 9.05 -4.15
CA ALA A 211 -5.93 9.61 -3.22
C ALA A 211 -6.27 11.07 -3.52
N ASN A 212 -5.28 11.91 -3.83
CA ASN A 212 -5.49 13.33 -4.11
C ASN A 212 -6.24 13.56 -5.44
N LEU A 213 -6.05 12.70 -6.45
CA LEU A 213 -6.83 12.74 -7.70
C LEU A 213 -8.34 12.54 -7.45
N THR A 214 -8.74 11.79 -6.42
CA THR A 214 -10.17 11.59 -6.09
C THR A 214 -10.88 12.85 -5.60
N HIS A 215 -10.14 13.89 -5.23
CA HIS A 215 -10.74 15.18 -4.86
C HIS A 215 -11.29 15.95 -6.05
N LEU A 216 -10.90 15.60 -7.28
CA LEU A 216 -11.47 16.18 -8.49
C LEU A 216 -12.96 15.78 -8.62
N PRO A 217 -13.84 16.70 -9.08
CA PRO A 217 -15.29 16.46 -9.10
C PRO A 217 -15.68 15.23 -9.94
N CYS A 218 -14.95 14.96 -11.02
CA CYS A 218 -15.17 13.81 -11.90
C CYS A 218 -14.85 12.45 -11.24
N PHE A 219 -14.03 12.43 -10.18
CA PHE A 219 -13.53 11.21 -9.53
C PHE A 219 -14.02 11.04 -8.09
N LYS A 220 -14.88 11.96 -7.60
CA LYS A 220 -15.40 11.94 -6.22
C LYS A 220 -16.15 10.66 -5.86
N PHE A 221 -16.71 9.96 -6.86
CA PHE A 221 -17.40 8.68 -6.65
C PHE A 221 -16.44 7.56 -6.19
N LEU A 222 -15.16 7.60 -6.58
CA LEU A 222 -14.15 6.62 -6.16
C LEU A 222 -13.89 6.68 -4.67
N ARG A 223 -13.90 7.89 -4.09
CA ARG A 223 -13.70 8.10 -2.66
C ARG A 223 -14.91 7.72 -1.81
N LYS A 224 -16.12 7.70 -2.41
CA LYS A 224 -17.35 7.34 -1.69
C LYS A 224 -17.47 5.84 -1.42
N SER A 225 -16.88 5.01 -2.28
CA SER A 225 -16.83 3.55 -2.11
C SER A 225 -15.47 3.16 -1.54
N ASN A 226 -15.47 2.54 -0.35
CA ASN A 226 -14.23 2.07 0.27
C ASN A 226 -13.53 1.01 -0.60
N ASP A 227 -14.30 0.10 -1.20
CA ASP A 227 -13.78 -0.98 -2.04
C ASP A 227 -13.05 -0.44 -3.27
N LEU A 228 -13.67 0.51 -3.99
CA LEU A 228 -13.05 1.13 -5.16
C LEU A 228 -11.81 1.93 -4.76
N PHE A 229 -11.85 2.62 -3.61
CA PHE A 229 -10.72 3.37 -3.10
C PHE A 229 -9.52 2.45 -2.78
N VAL A 230 -9.75 1.35 -2.05
CA VAL A 230 -8.72 0.35 -1.73
C VAL A 230 -8.12 -0.27 -3.00
N GLN A 231 -8.96 -0.67 -3.95
CA GLN A 231 -8.54 -1.24 -5.23
C GLN A 231 -7.68 -0.26 -6.04
N MET A 232 -8.01 1.03 -6.00
CA MET A 232 -7.27 2.10 -6.67
C MET A 232 -5.91 2.34 -6.02
N ILE A 233 -5.81 2.29 -4.68
CA ILE A 233 -4.54 2.38 -3.96
C ILE A 233 -3.65 1.17 -4.27
N ALA A 234 -4.22 -0.03 -4.41
CA ALA A 234 -3.47 -1.21 -4.84
C ALA A 234 -2.84 -1.03 -6.22
N ILE A 235 -3.63 -0.59 -7.22
CA ILE A 235 -3.14 -0.29 -8.58
C ILE A 235 -2.07 0.81 -8.54
N ALA A 236 -2.26 1.84 -7.70
CA ALA A 236 -1.29 2.91 -7.52
C ALA A 236 0.04 2.41 -6.96
N ALA A 237 0.03 1.39 -6.09
CA ALA A 237 1.25 0.79 -5.56
C ALA A 237 2.10 0.14 -6.68
N GLY A 238 1.47 -0.60 -7.60
CA GLY A 238 2.14 -1.14 -8.79
C GLY A 238 2.63 -0.04 -9.73
N CYS A 239 1.80 0.97 -9.99
CA CYS A 239 2.19 2.15 -10.78
C CYS A 239 3.43 2.84 -10.19
N GLY A 240 3.55 2.92 -8.86
CA GLY A 240 4.72 3.49 -8.20
C GLY A 240 6.01 2.72 -8.48
N VAL A 241 5.97 1.39 -8.53
CA VAL A 241 7.13 0.56 -8.92
C VAL A 241 7.51 0.83 -10.38
N SER A 242 6.53 0.86 -11.28
CA SER A 242 6.72 1.12 -12.71
C SER A 242 7.27 2.53 -12.99
N SER A 243 6.79 3.55 -12.27
CA SER A 243 7.28 4.94 -12.35
C SER A 243 8.71 5.11 -11.86
N ASN A 244 9.22 4.14 -11.10
CA ASN A 244 10.52 4.23 -10.47
C ASN A 244 11.61 3.47 -11.23
N PHE A 245 11.27 2.31 -11.76
CA PHE A 245 12.20 1.42 -12.47
C PHE A 245 11.96 1.34 -13.97
N GLY A 246 10.80 1.81 -14.46
CA GLY A 246 10.40 1.62 -15.84
C GLY A 246 10.03 0.16 -16.15
N THR A 247 9.67 -0.65 -15.15
CA THR A 247 9.30 -2.06 -15.30
C THR A 247 7.80 -2.22 -15.44
N ILE A 248 7.34 -3.09 -16.33
CA ILE A 248 5.91 -3.29 -16.64
C ILE A 248 5.35 -4.47 -15.85
N ILE A 249 5.94 -5.66 -15.99
CA ILE A 249 5.46 -6.89 -15.35
C ILE A 249 5.78 -6.86 -13.86
N GLY A 250 6.97 -6.35 -13.50
CA GLY A 250 7.36 -6.15 -12.10
C GLY A 250 6.38 -5.27 -11.32
N GLY A 251 5.89 -4.17 -11.91
CA GLY A 251 4.92 -3.30 -11.28
C GLY A 251 3.52 -3.91 -11.16
N LEU A 252 3.07 -4.62 -12.20
CA LEU A 252 1.82 -5.37 -12.19
C LEU A 252 1.80 -6.42 -11.08
N LEU A 253 2.84 -7.27 -11.01
CA LEU A 253 2.90 -8.33 -10.02
C LEU A 253 3.02 -7.77 -8.61
N PHE A 254 3.77 -6.68 -8.42
CA PHE A 254 3.82 -6.01 -7.14
C PHE A 254 2.45 -5.49 -6.69
N SER A 255 1.65 -4.94 -7.62
CA SER A 255 0.26 -4.52 -7.33
C SER A 255 -0.59 -5.67 -6.79
N VAL A 256 -0.41 -6.88 -7.33
CA VAL A 256 -1.15 -8.07 -6.90
C VAL A 256 -0.64 -8.57 -5.56
N GLU A 257 0.67 -8.71 -5.41
CA GLU A 257 1.30 -9.25 -4.19
C GLU A 257 1.05 -8.40 -2.94
N VAL A 258 0.99 -7.07 -3.08
CA VAL A 258 0.73 -6.18 -1.92
C VAL A 258 -0.69 -6.34 -1.39
N THR A 259 -1.66 -6.76 -2.22
CA THR A 259 -3.06 -6.94 -1.80
C THR A 259 -3.35 -8.20 -0.99
N ALA A 260 -2.37 -9.11 -0.89
CA ALA A 260 -2.30 -10.33 -0.06
C ALA A 260 -3.45 -11.36 -0.15
N ALA A 261 -4.72 -10.97 -0.13
CA ALA A 261 -5.86 -11.88 0.00
C ALA A 261 -6.77 -11.96 -1.23
N TYR A 262 -7.09 -10.83 -1.87
CA TYR A 262 -8.03 -10.81 -3.00
C TYR A 262 -7.71 -9.70 -3.99
N TYR A 263 -7.58 -10.06 -5.27
CA TYR A 263 -7.31 -9.12 -6.36
C TYR A 263 -8.29 -9.32 -7.54
N PRO A 264 -9.23 -8.38 -7.78
CA PRO A 264 -10.19 -8.50 -8.88
C PRO A 264 -9.49 -8.54 -10.25
N VAL A 265 -9.89 -9.48 -11.12
CA VAL A 265 -9.35 -9.60 -12.49
C VAL A 265 -9.56 -8.33 -13.32
N ARG A 266 -10.63 -7.57 -13.07
CA ARG A 266 -10.82 -6.24 -13.71
C ARG A 266 -9.65 -5.29 -13.40
N ASN A 267 -9.15 -5.33 -12.17
CA ASN A 267 -8.05 -4.45 -11.73
C ASN A 267 -6.71 -4.91 -12.28
N TYR A 268 -6.60 -6.18 -12.70
CA TYR A 268 -5.42 -6.67 -13.42
C TYR A 268 -5.20 -5.90 -14.71
N TRP A 269 -6.25 -5.70 -15.50
CA TRP A 269 -6.18 -4.88 -16.72
C TRP A 269 -5.78 -3.43 -16.44
N PHE A 270 -6.34 -2.80 -15.40
CA PHE A 270 -5.96 -1.43 -15.03
C PHE A 270 -4.54 -1.33 -14.46
N ALA A 271 -4.07 -2.30 -13.69
CA ALA A 271 -2.68 -2.36 -13.22
C ALA A 271 -1.68 -2.56 -14.35
N THR A 272 -2.01 -3.39 -15.35
CA THR A 272 -1.20 -3.54 -16.56
C THR A 272 -1.18 -2.23 -17.34
N PHE A 273 -2.34 -1.62 -17.57
CA PHE A 273 -2.45 -0.35 -18.30
C PHE A 273 -1.63 0.77 -17.63
N THR A 274 -1.76 0.94 -16.32
CA THR A 274 -0.99 1.94 -15.56
C THR A 274 0.51 1.67 -15.61
N SER A 275 0.93 0.40 -15.46
CA SER A 275 2.34 0.02 -15.50
C SER A 275 2.98 0.27 -16.86
N VAL A 276 2.26 -0.01 -17.96
CA VAL A 276 2.73 0.26 -19.32
C VAL A 276 2.91 1.76 -19.55
N ILE A 277 1.89 2.58 -19.26
CA ILE A 277 1.96 4.03 -19.46
C ILE A 277 3.03 4.65 -18.58
N SER A 278 3.07 4.27 -17.31
CA SER A 278 4.06 4.76 -16.37
C SER A 278 5.48 4.39 -16.79
N GLY A 279 5.71 3.14 -17.21
CA GLY A 279 7.01 2.67 -17.67
C GLY A 279 7.45 3.37 -18.95
N LEU A 280 6.54 3.58 -19.90
CA LEU A 280 6.76 4.33 -21.12
C LEU A 280 7.20 5.76 -20.83
N VAL A 281 6.43 6.51 -20.03
CA VAL A 281 6.71 7.92 -19.70
C VAL A 281 8.04 8.05 -18.94
N PHE A 282 8.31 7.14 -17.99
CA PHE A 282 9.58 7.14 -17.27
C PHE A 282 10.78 6.92 -18.19
N ARG A 283 10.70 5.91 -19.08
CA ARG A 283 11.78 5.59 -20.03
C ARG A 283 12.02 6.72 -21.03
N THR A 284 10.96 7.32 -21.58
CA THR A 284 11.10 8.42 -22.54
C THR A 284 11.76 9.65 -21.92
N ILE A 285 11.35 10.08 -20.73
CA ILE A 285 11.95 11.23 -20.04
C ILE A 285 13.41 10.93 -19.66
N THR A 286 13.69 9.74 -19.14
CA THR A 286 15.04 9.33 -18.74
C THR A 286 16.00 9.30 -19.93
N ASN A 287 15.56 8.77 -21.07
CA ASN A 287 16.40 8.67 -22.27
C ASN A 287 16.61 10.03 -22.93
N LEU A 288 15.60 10.91 -22.89
CA LEU A 288 15.75 12.31 -23.30
C LEU A 288 16.79 13.05 -22.45
N TYR A 289 16.75 12.88 -21.12
CA TYR A 289 17.73 13.48 -20.21
C TYR A 289 19.16 12.94 -20.43
N ARG A 290 19.30 11.68 -20.81
CA ARG A 290 20.60 11.04 -21.10
C ARG A 290 21.11 11.27 -22.53
N HIS A 291 20.43 12.11 -23.33
CA HIS A 291 20.73 12.35 -24.75
C HIS A 291 20.77 11.07 -25.62
N ASN A 292 20.04 10.02 -25.22
CA ASN A 292 19.92 8.76 -25.95
C ASN A 292 18.60 8.75 -26.74
N TYR A 293 18.56 9.48 -27.86
CA TYR A 293 17.34 9.72 -28.62
C TYR A 293 16.78 8.47 -29.33
N ASP A 294 17.63 7.50 -29.67
CA ASP A 294 17.26 6.40 -30.57
C ASP A 294 16.67 5.16 -29.87
N THR A 295 16.64 5.12 -28.53
CA THR A 295 16.24 3.90 -27.79
C THR A 295 15.16 4.19 -26.76
N LEU A 296 13.94 3.78 -27.05
CA LEU A 296 12.82 3.79 -26.08
C LEU A 296 12.95 2.64 -25.07
N PHE A 297 13.79 1.63 -25.39
CA PHE A 297 13.93 0.40 -24.64
C PHE A 297 15.07 0.38 -23.61
N LEU A 298 15.91 1.42 -23.56
CA LEU A 298 17.03 1.45 -22.63
C LEU A 298 16.52 1.60 -21.19
N GLY A 299 16.64 0.54 -20.39
CA GLY A 299 16.36 0.56 -18.96
C GLY A 299 17.34 1.44 -18.18
N LEU A 300 17.04 1.70 -16.91
CA LEU A 300 17.83 2.58 -16.03
C LEU A 300 19.33 2.22 -15.96
N LEU A 301 19.67 0.92 -16.12
CA LEU A 301 21.01 0.39 -15.95
C LEU A 301 21.76 0.02 -17.26
N ASN A 302 21.16 0.15 -18.45
CA ASN A 302 21.79 -0.10 -19.77
C ASN A 302 22.92 -1.15 -19.79
N ILE A 303 22.59 -2.41 -19.48
CA ILE A 303 23.58 -3.49 -19.44
C ILE A 303 23.58 -4.15 -20.82
N LYS A 304 24.59 -3.86 -21.64
CA LYS A 304 24.78 -4.46 -22.97
C LYS A 304 25.48 -5.82 -22.87
N TYR A 305 24.95 -6.76 -22.09
CA TYR A 305 25.54 -8.10 -22.02
C TYR A 305 24.55 -9.20 -22.38
N THR A 306 24.89 -9.92 -23.45
CA THR A 306 24.25 -11.16 -23.85
C THR A 306 25.00 -12.32 -23.20
N PHE A 307 24.35 -13.00 -22.26
CA PHE A 307 24.90 -14.23 -21.68
C PHE A 307 25.00 -15.32 -22.77
N PRO A 308 26.03 -16.17 -22.75
CA PRO A 308 26.02 -17.39 -23.55
C PRO A 308 24.87 -18.32 -23.10
N ALA A 309 24.53 -19.30 -23.96
CA ALA A 309 23.47 -20.25 -23.66
C ALA A 309 23.72 -20.94 -22.30
N ILE A 310 22.68 -20.93 -21.47
CA ILE A 310 22.71 -21.45 -20.11
C ILE A 310 22.67 -22.97 -20.15
N ARG A 311 23.57 -23.63 -19.41
CA ARG A 311 23.59 -25.10 -19.28
C ARG A 311 22.81 -25.50 -18.01
N TYR A 312 22.59 -26.80 -17.82
CA TYR A 312 21.89 -27.29 -16.63
C TYR A 312 22.64 -27.02 -15.31
N ARG A 313 23.96 -26.79 -15.37
CA ARG A 313 24.81 -26.54 -14.21
C ARG A 313 24.45 -25.21 -13.53
N GLU A 314 24.09 -24.21 -14.32
CA GLU A 314 23.74 -22.86 -13.90
C GLU A 314 22.46 -22.83 -13.07
N ILE A 315 21.56 -23.82 -13.23
CA ILE A 315 20.39 -23.99 -12.36
C ILE A 315 20.84 -24.34 -10.93
N GLY A 316 21.81 -25.26 -10.79
CA GLY A 316 22.39 -25.61 -9.48
C GLY A 316 23.08 -24.42 -8.82
N ILE A 317 23.74 -23.56 -9.61
CA ILE A 317 24.33 -22.31 -9.13
C ILE A 317 23.23 -21.35 -8.63
N GLY A 318 22.11 -21.22 -9.37
CA GLY A 318 20.98 -20.41 -8.95
C GLY A 318 20.40 -20.85 -7.60
N LEU A 319 20.27 -22.17 -7.38
CA LEU A 319 19.82 -22.73 -6.09
C LEU A 319 20.81 -22.42 -4.95
N LEU A 320 22.11 -22.61 -5.19
CA LEU A 320 23.15 -22.28 -4.21
C LEU A 320 23.13 -20.80 -3.83
N MET A 321 23.02 -19.92 -4.83
CA MET A 321 22.87 -18.48 -4.60
C MET A 321 21.63 -18.14 -3.80
N GLY A 322 20.52 -18.85 -4.05
CA GLY A 322 19.28 -18.71 -3.28
C GLY A 322 19.46 -19.05 -1.79
N VAL A 323 20.18 -20.12 -1.47
CA VAL A 323 20.50 -20.51 -0.08
C VAL A 323 21.37 -19.45 0.61
N ILE A 324 22.46 -19.03 -0.04
CA ILE A 324 23.39 -18.05 0.53
C ILE A 324 22.68 -16.71 0.76
N CYS A 325 21.94 -16.23 -0.23
CA CYS A 325 21.25 -14.94 -0.14
C CYS A 325 20.13 -14.96 0.91
N SER A 326 19.38 -16.06 1.02
CA SER A 326 18.29 -16.16 2.00
C SER A 326 18.79 -16.17 3.44
N PHE A 327 19.92 -16.84 3.72
CA PHE A 327 20.53 -16.80 5.05
C PHE A 327 20.86 -15.37 5.50
N PHE A 328 21.51 -14.58 4.64
CA PHE A 328 21.82 -13.18 4.95
C PHE A 328 20.57 -12.28 4.99
N ALA A 329 19.56 -12.56 4.17
CA ALA A 329 18.29 -11.83 4.22
C ALA A 329 17.54 -12.05 5.53
N ILE A 330 17.49 -13.29 6.05
CA ILE A 330 16.91 -13.61 7.36
C ILE A 330 17.65 -12.86 8.47
N PHE A 331 18.98 -12.85 8.42
CA PHE A 331 19.80 -12.11 9.38
C PHE A 331 19.51 -10.60 9.31
N PHE A 332 19.34 -10.05 8.10
CA PHE A 332 18.97 -8.65 7.90
C PHE A 332 17.64 -8.31 8.57
N VAL A 333 16.60 -9.12 8.36
CA VAL A 333 15.27 -8.88 8.97
C VAL A 333 15.35 -8.89 10.49
N LYS A 334 16.03 -9.90 11.07
CA LYS A 334 16.21 -9.99 12.53
C LYS A 334 16.99 -8.80 13.08
N PHE A 335 18.02 -8.35 12.37
CA PHE A 335 18.81 -7.18 12.76
C PHE A 335 17.97 -5.90 12.72
N VAL A 336 17.14 -5.71 11.68
CA VAL A 336 16.20 -4.59 11.60
C VAL A 336 15.21 -4.59 12.76
N SER A 337 14.57 -5.74 13.07
CA SER A 337 13.63 -5.82 14.19
C SER A 337 14.31 -5.54 15.54
N THR A 338 15.54 -6.04 15.73
CA THR A 338 16.36 -5.72 16.90
C THR A 338 16.60 -4.22 17.05
N ILE A 339 16.85 -3.50 15.94
CA ILE A 339 17.02 -2.04 15.95
C ILE A 339 15.72 -1.34 16.38
N PHE A 340 14.56 -1.76 15.87
CA PHE A 340 13.26 -1.19 16.27
C PHE A 340 12.97 -1.42 17.76
N ASN A 341 13.19 -2.64 18.25
CA ASN A 341 12.99 -2.98 19.67
C ASN A 341 13.95 -2.22 20.58
N THR A 342 15.22 -2.12 20.19
CA THR A 342 16.24 -1.36 20.94
C THR A 342 15.86 0.12 21.02
N LYS A 343 15.35 0.71 19.92
CA LYS A 343 14.87 2.09 19.93
C LYS A 343 13.68 2.30 20.85
N LEU A 344 12.74 1.37 20.86
CA LEU A 344 11.60 1.42 21.76
C LEU A 344 12.08 1.37 23.22
N TYR A 345 13.01 0.48 23.54
CA TYR A 345 13.63 0.37 24.86
C TYR A 345 14.36 1.67 25.26
N LEU A 346 15.23 2.21 24.40
CA LEU A 346 15.96 3.46 24.68
C LEU A 346 15.05 4.67 24.85
N ARG A 347 13.88 4.69 24.19
CA ARG A 347 12.87 5.75 24.37
C ARG A 347 12.23 5.72 25.75
N ILE A 348 12.06 4.53 26.34
CA ILE A 348 11.51 4.35 27.70
C ILE A 348 12.49 4.90 28.75
N TYR A 349 13.80 4.67 28.59
CA TYR A 349 14.83 5.08 29.55
C TYR A 349 15.35 6.53 29.39
N LYS A 350 14.51 7.45 28.87
CA LYS A 350 14.76 8.90 28.68
C LYS A 350 15.93 9.29 27.74
N LEU A 351 16.91 8.44 27.46
CA LEU A 351 18.02 8.70 26.53
C LEU A 351 17.52 8.83 25.06
N GLY A 352 16.39 8.20 24.72
CA GLY A 352 15.72 8.32 23.42
C GLY A 352 14.79 9.54 23.26
N ARG A 353 14.83 10.55 24.15
CA ARG A 353 14.00 11.77 24.01
C ARG A 353 14.38 12.64 22.81
N ILE A 354 15.57 12.46 22.24
CA ILE A 354 16.03 13.21 21.05
C ILE A 354 16.04 12.26 19.85
N PRO A 355 14.91 12.07 19.13
CA PRO A 355 14.87 11.23 17.93
C PRO A 355 15.89 11.64 16.85
N TYR A 356 16.36 12.90 16.93
CA TYR A 356 17.35 13.49 16.03
C TYR A 356 18.77 12.97 16.28
N PHE A 357 19.09 12.54 17.51
CA PHE A 357 20.43 12.05 17.83
C PHE A 357 20.74 10.75 17.09
N TYR A 358 19.75 9.85 16.98
CA TYR A 358 19.92 8.62 16.19
C TYR A 358 20.15 8.92 14.70
N LEU A 359 19.39 9.86 14.12
CA LEU A 359 19.60 10.27 12.74
C LEU A 359 21.02 10.83 12.55
N PHE A 360 21.46 11.71 13.44
CA PHE A 360 22.79 12.31 13.42
C PHE A 360 23.87 11.22 13.48
N LEU A 361 23.76 10.24 14.38
CA LEU A 361 24.73 9.14 14.49
C LEU A 361 24.79 8.28 13.22
N VAL A 362 23.64 7.90 12.65
CA VAL A 362 23.61 7.09 11.42
C VAL A 362 24.11 7.88 10.23
N ALA A 363 23.77 9.16 10.12
CA ALA A 363 24.27 10.04 9.06
C ALA A 363 25.78 10.22 9.17
N LEU A 364 26.31 10.41 10.39
CA LEU A 364 27.75 10.53 10.65
C LEU A 364 28.47 9.24 10.29
N PHE A 365 27.94 8.10 10.73
CA PHE A 365 28.51 6.79 10.42
C PHE A 365 28.50 6.53 8.90
N THR A 366 27.40 6.85 8.22
CA THR A 366 27.30 6.75 6.76
C THR A 366 28.32 7.66 6.08
N ALA A 367 28.46 8.90 6.55
CA ALA A 367 29.37 9.89 5.98
C ALA A 367 30.85 9.48 6.14
N VAL A 368 31.23 8.99 7.31
CA VAL A 368 32.58 8.49 7.61
C VAL A 368 32.92 7.32 6.69
N VAL A 369 32.03 6.34 6.59
CA VAL A 369 32.26 5.12 5.78
C VAL A 369 32.25 5.41 4.28
N THR A 370 31.44 6.35 3.82
CA THR A 370 31.35 6.72 2.39
C THR A 370 32.43 7.71 1.95
N SER A 371 33.10 8.38 2.89
CA SER A 371 34.08 9.41 2.55
C SER A 371 35.29 8.85 1.77
N PRO A 372 35.89 9.65 0.88
CA PRO A 372 37.01 9.22 0.06
C PRO A 372 38.33 9.23 0.85
N TRP A 373 38.56 8.18 1.66
CA TRP A 373 39.80 7.99 2.43
C TRP A 373 41.03 7.76 1.54
N GLY A 374 40.84 7.10 0.40
CA GLY A 374 41.87 6.84 -0.61
C GLY A 374 41.53 7.44 -1.97
N ASN A 375 42.42 7.24 -2.95
CA ASN A 375 42.22 7.73 -4.32
C ASN A 375 41.00 7.07 -5.02
N ILE A 376 40.63 5.87 -4.59
CA ILE A 376 39.47 5.12 -5.08
C ILE A 376 38.60 4.79 -3.88
N SER A 377 37.34 5.24 -3.88
CA SER A 377 36.37 4.97 -2.80
C SER A 377 35.14 4.24 -3.36
N PRO A 378 35.19 2.90 -3.47
CA PRO A 378 34.07 2.13 -4.01
C PRO A 378 32.79 2.29 -3.19
N LEU A 379 32.91 2.59 -1.89
CA LEU A 379 31.77 2.81 -1.00
C LEU A 379 31.04 4.15 -1.27
N GLY A 380 31.74 5.19 -1.77
CA GLY A 380 31.17 6.51 -2.02
C GLY A 380 30.30 6.62 -3.28
N LEU A 381 30.26 5.57 -4.10
CA LEU A 381 29.48 5.51 -5.33
C LEU A 381 27.97 5.55 -5.07
N SER A 382 27.23 6.19 -5.99
CA SER A 382 25.77 6.17 -5.96
C SER A 382 25.26 4.73 -6.17
N THR A 383 24.04 4.45 -5.70
CA THR A 383 23.41 3.12 -5.86
C THR A 383 23.41 2.66 -7.33
N ASN A 384 23.01 3.54 -8.25
CA ASN A 384 22.95 3.22 -9.68
C ASN A 384 24.34 2.99 -10.28
N GLN A 385 25.34 3.80 -9.89
CA GLN A 385 26.74 3.62 -10.34
C GLN A 385 27.32 2.31 -9.79
N THR A 386 27.01 1.96 -8.54
CA THR A 386 27.48 0.73 -7.91
C THR A 386 26.93 -0.49 -8.66
N LEU A 387 25.62 -0.50 -8.97
CA LEU A 387 25.01 -1.57 -9.76
C LEU A 387 25.60 -1.67 -11.16
N ALA A 388 25.82 -0.54 -11.85
CA ALA A 388 26.43 -0.53 -13.18
C ALA A 388 27.84 -1.15 -13.17
N VAL A 389 28.64 -0.89 -12.13
CA VAL A 389 29.98 -1.49 -11.98
C VAL A 389 29.89 -2.98 -11.64
N LEU A 390 28.99 -3.38 -10.73
CA LEU A 390 28.83 -4.78 -10.31
C LEU A 390 28.31 -5.68 -11.44
N PHE A 391 27.54 -5.11 -12.37
CA PHE A 391 26.97 -5.83 -13.50
C PHE A 391 27.83 -5.77 -14.78
N ASP A 392 28.90 -4.98 -14.80
CA ASP A 392 29.86 -5.00 -15.91
C ASP A 392 30.77 -6.24 -15.80
N ASN A 393 31.14 -6.86 -16.92
CA ASN A 393 32.05 -8.02 -16.92
C ASN A 393 33.53 -7.64 -16.82
N LYS A 394 33.85 -6.35 -16.80
CA LYS A 394 35.22 -5.88 -16.64
C LYS A 394 35.76 -6.22 -15.25
N SER A 395 37.08 -6.33 -15.18
CA SER A 395 37.78 -6.54 -13.91
C SER A 395 37.51 -5.36 -12.96
N LEU A 396 37.27 -5.70 -11.70
CA LEU A 396 36.99 -4.71 -10.65
C LEU A 396 38.23 -3.95 -10.20
N VAL A 397 39.42 -4.33 -10.67
CA VAL A 397 40.72 -3.76 -10.26
C VAL A 397 40.74 -2.24 -10.37
N ASN A 398 40.17 -1.68 -11.45
CA ASN A 398 40.15 -0.24 -11.67
C ASN A 398 39.29 0.53 -10.65
N THR A 399 38.29 -0.11 -10.04
CA THR A 399 37.31 0.54 -9.15
C THR A 399 37.41 0.10 -7.69
N PHE A 400 37.92 -1.11 -7.43
CA PHE A 400 38.07 -1.68 -6.09
C PHE A 400 39.55 -1.88 -5.70
N GLY A 401 40.48 -1.60 -6.61
CA GLY A 401 41.92 -1.80 -6.41
C GLY A 401 42.36 -3.25 -6.61
N GLU A 402 43.65 -3.51 -6.42
CA GLU A 402 44.25 -4.84 -6.60
C GLU A 402 43.66 -5.89 -5.66
N HIS A 403 43.28 -5.49 -4.44
CA HIS A 403 42.65 -6.38 -3.45
C HIS A 403 41.12 -6.30 -3.48
N TYR A 404 40.52 -6.40 -4.67
CA TYR A 404 39.09 -6.21 -4.87
C TYR A 404 38.21 -7.22 -4.11
N LEU A 405 38.66 -8.46 -3.90
CA LEU A 405 37.91 -9.47 -3.13
C LEU A 405 37.69 -9.05 -1.67
N ILE A 406 38.74 -8.55 -1.01
CA ILE A 406 38.66 -8.03 0.37
C ILE A 406 37.79 -6.78 0.40
N ALA A 407 37.95 -5.89 -0.59
CA ALA A 407 37.15 -4.69 -0.71
C ALA A 407 35.65 -5.00 -0.89
N LEU A 408 35.28 -6.07 -1.62
CA LEU A 408 33.89 -6.52 -1.76
C LEU A 408 33.31 -7.00 -0.42
N VAL A 409 34.08 -7.75 0.38
CA VAL A 409 33.64 -8.20 1.71
C VAL A 409 33.40 -7.00 2.64
N ILE A 410 34.33 -6.05 2.68
CA ILE A 410 34.17 -4.82 3.48
C ILE A 410 32.96 -4.03 3.00
N CYS A 411 32.80 -3.88 1.67
CA CYS A 411 31.67 -3.17 1.08
C CYS A 411 30.34 -3.85 1.41
N PHE A 412 30.28 -5.18 1.39
CA PHE A 412 29.11 -5.97 1.77
C PHE A 412 28.68 -5.67 3.21
N PHE A 413 29.57 -5.85 4.19
CA PHE A 413 29.23 -5.63 5.61
C PHE A 413 28.92 -4.16 5.91
N ALA A 414 29.65 -3.23 5.29
CA ALA A 414 29.35 -1.81 5.42
C ALA A 414 27.95 -1.49 4.90
N ARG A 415 27.63 -1.90 3.66
CA ARG A 415 26.32 -1.68 3.02
C ARG A 415 25.21 -2.35 3.82
N PHE A 416 25.38 -3.62 4.20
CA PHE A 416 24.43 -4.37 5.01
C PHE A 416 24.07 -3.65 6.32
N THR A 417 25.08 -3.16 7.04
CA THR A 417 24.88 -2.52 8.35
C THR A 417 24.22 -1.15 8.21
N ILE A 418 24.72 -0.30 7.31
CA ILE A 418 24.20 1.06 7.13
C ILE A 418 22.77 1.03 6.55
N THR A 419 22.48 0.14 5.60
CA THR A 419 21.11 0.03 5.06
C THR A 419 20.13 -0.45 6.12
N SER A 420 20.52 -1.41 6.97
CA SER A 420 19.72 -1.85 8.12
C SER A 420 19.43 -0.71 9.10
N LEU A 421 20.44 0.09 9.46
CA LEU A 421 20.29 1.25 10.33
C LEU A 421 19.40 2.33 9.70
N SER A 422 19.47 2.49 8.37
CA SER A 422 18.73 3.49 7.62
C SER A 422 17.23 3.23 7.59
N VAL A 423 16.80 1.96 7.64
CA VAL A 423 15.37 1.55 7.64
C VAL A 423 14.58 2.23 8.74
N SER A 424 15.21 2.39 9.90
CA SER A 424 14.57 2.87 11.11
C SER A 424 14.65 4.41 11.27
N LEU A 425 15.21 5.12 10.27
CA LEU A 425 15.36 6.57 10.33
C LEU A 425 14.00 7.29 10.21
N PRO A 426 13.80 8.42 10.91
CA PRO A 426 12.59 9.23 10.82
C PRO A 426 12.59 10.15 9.58
N VAL A 427 13.05 9.63 8.44
CA VAL A 427 13.17 10.32 7.13
C VAL A 427 12.60 9.37 6.06
N PRO A 428 12.06 9.86 4.94
CA PRO A 428 11.66 9.00 3.82
C PRO A 428 12.83 8.14 3.34
N VAL A 429 12.73 6.82 3.53
CA VAL A 429 13.78 5.86 3.19
C VAL A 429 13.15 4.61 2.58
N GLY A 430 13.61 4.22 1.40
CA GLY A 430 13.27 2.95 0.75
C GLY A 430 14.38 1.92 0.89
N LEU A 431 13.99 0.65 0.82
CA LEU A 431 14.89 -0.49 1.07
C LEU A 431 15.27 -1.27 -0.19
N PHE A 432 14.44 -1.20 -1.22
CA PHE A 432 14.51 -2.14 -2.33
C PHE A 432 15.81 -2.01 -3.13
N ALA A 433 16.10 -0.83 -3.69
CA ALA A 433 17.29 -0.62 -4.54
C ALA A 433 18.62 -0.80 -3.79
N THR A 434 18.68 -0.41 -2.52
CA THR A 434 19.89 -0.55 -1.71
C THR A 434 20.15 -2.02 -1.35
N ASN A 435 19.10 -2.82 -1.15
CA ASN A 435 19.26 -4.25 -0.92
C ASN A 435 19.56 -5.04 -2.19
N ILE A 436 19.15 -4.57 -3.38
CA ILE A 436 19.69 -5.12 -4.65
C ILE A 436 21.21 -4.98 -4.65
N VAL A 437 21.76 -3.81 -4.29
CA VAL A 437 23.22 -3.61 -4.21
C VAL A 437 23.86 -4.58 -3.22
N VAL A 438 23.30 -4.74 -2.02
CA VAL A 438 23.83 -5.67 -1.00
C VAL A 438 23.90 -7.10 -1.56
N GLY A 439 22.80 -7.58 -2.16
CA GLY A 439 22.76 -8.90 -2.79
C GLY A 439 23.70 -9.02 -3.98
N SER A 440 23.86 -7.97 -4.77
CA SER A 440 24.74 -7.96 -5.94
C SER A 440 26.22 -7.95 -5.57
N ILE A 441 26.61 -7.30 -4.47
CA ILE A 441 27.97 -7.40 -3.93
C ILE A 441 28.26 -8.84 -3.51
N LEU A 442 27.32 -9.46 -2.78
CA LEU A 442 27.45 -10.85 -2.35
C LEU A 442 27.55 -11.81 -3.54
N GLY A 443 26.67 -11.64 -4.53
CA GLY A 443 26.72 -12.41 -5.77
C GLY A 443 28.01 -12.20 -6.54
N ARG A 444 28.46 -10.95 -6.69
CA ARG A 444 29.72 -10.66 -7.37
C ARG A 444 30.91 -11.31 -6.67
N PHE A 445 30.96 -11.24 -5.34
CA PHE A 445 32.00 -11.89 -4.55
C PHE A 445 32.03 -13.40 -4.80
N VAL A 446 30.88 -14.09 -4.76
CA VAL A 446 30.81 -15.53 -5.05
C VAL A 446 31.25 -15.81 -6.50
N GLY A 447 30.81 -15.01 -7.47
CA GLY A 447 31.19 -15.18 -8.88
C GLY A 447 32.70 -15.07 -9.11
N GLU A 448 33.34 -14.08 -8.51
CA GLU A 448 34.80 -13.89 -8.60
C GLU A 448 35.56 -15.05 -7.92
N VAL A 449 35.08 -15.55 -6.77
CA VAL A 449 35.68 -16.73 -6.11
C VAL A 449 35.60 -17.97 -7.02
N PHE A 450 34.45 -18.20 -7.65
CA PHE A 450 34.26 -19.33 -8.57
C PHE A 450 35.17 -19.21 -9.80
N GLU A 451 35.39 -18.01 -10.32
CA GLU A 451 36.33 -17.76 -11.40
C GLU A 451 37.79 -18.02 -10.96
N THR A 452 38.19 -17.58 -9.77
CA THR A 452 39.53 -17.87 -9.23
C THR A 452 39.79 -19.36 -8.99
N TRP A 453 38.75 -20.13 -8.71
CA TRP A 453 38.82 -21.60 -8.60
C TRP A 453 38.85 -22.31 -9.95
N GLY A 454 38.82 -21.57 -11.07
CA GLY A 454 38.87 -22.14 -12.42
C GLY A 454 37.58 -22.85 -12.83
N TRP A 455 36.45 -22.55 -12.16
CA TRP A 455 35.18 -23.17 -12.50
C TRP A 455 34.55 -22.48 -13.71
N GLU A 456 34.72 -23.07 -14.89
CA GLU A 456 34.07 -22.61 -16.13
C GLU A 456 32.54 -22.59 -15.99
N ASN A 457 31.95 -21.41 -16.16
CA ASN A 457 30.51 -21.20 -16.15
C ASN A 457 30.11 -20.22 -17.24
N SER A 458 28.86 -20.28 -17.69
CA SER A 458 28.32 -19.40 -18.73
C SER A 458 27.87 -18.03 -18.19
N LEU A 459 27.92 -17.82 -16.87
CA LEU A 459 27.34 -16.65 -16.21
C LEU A 459 28.34 -15.50 -16.06
N GLY A 460 29.62 -15.82 -15.84
CA GLY A 460 30.64 -14.87 -15.42
C GLY A 460 30.29 -14.18 -14.09
N PRO A 461 31.19 -13.38 -13.52
CA PRO A 461 30.94 -12.68 -12.25
C PRO A 461 29.72 -11.75 -12.27
N SER A 462 29.41 -11.14 -13.42
CA SER A 462 28.22 -10.29 -13.58
C SER A 462 26.91 -11.06 -13.45
N GLY A 463 26.82 -12.27 -14.02
CA GLY A 463 25.63 -13.12 -13.90
C GLY A 463 25.37 -13.53 -12.46
N PHE A 464 26.42 -13.82 -11.69
CA PHE A 464 26.30 -14.06 -10.25
C PHE A 464 25.86 -12.81 -9.47
N ALA A 465 26.38 -11.63 -9.82
CA ALA A 465 25.95 -10.36 -9.21
C ALA A 465 24.45 -10.08 -9.44
N LEU A 466 23.95 -10.39 -10.64
CA LEU A 466 22.53 -10.26 -10.96
C LEU A 466 21.67 -11.27 -10.18
N MET A 467 22.05 -12.54 -10.18
CA MET A 467 21.35 -13.57 -9.42
C MET A 467 21.37 -13.28 -7.91
N GLY A 468 22.50 -12.85 -7.36
CA GLY A 468 22.62 -12.48 -5.95
C GLY A 468 21.73 -11.29 -5.59
N GLY A 469 21.71 -10.26 -6.44
CA GLY A 469 20.83 -9.10 -6.28
C GLY A 469 19.35 -9.50 -6.25
N ALA A 470 18.91 -10.30 -7.22
CA ALA A 470 17.53 -10.78 -7.33
C ALA A 470 17.13 -11.72 -6.19
N CYS A 471 17.95 -12.74 -5.88
CA CYS A 471 17.67 -13.71 -4.82
C CYS A 471 17.59 -13.03 -3.46
N TYR A 472 18.53 -12.13 -3.15
CA TYR A 472 18.57 -11.43 -1.87
C TYR A 472 17.35 -10.51 -1.69
N VAL A 473 17.03 -9.66 -2.68
CA VAL A 473 15.89 -8.75 -2.55
C VAL A 473 14.58 -9.53 -2.48
N ALA A 474 14.39 -10.56 -3.30
CA ALA A 474 13.19 -11.38 -3.32
C ALA A 474 13.00 -12.15 -2.01
N SER A 475 14.09 -12.68 -1.43
CA SER A 475 14.08 -13.34 -0.14
C SER A 475 13.75 -12.37 1.01
N LEU A 476 14.33 -11.17 0.98
CA LEU A 476 14.10 -10.12 1.98
C LEU A 476 12.66 -9.60 1.97
N THR A 477 12.10 -9.35 0.78
CA THR A 477 10.72 -8.87 0.63
C THR A 477 9.69 -10.00 0.63
N GLN A 478 10.13 -11.25 0.48
CA GLN A 478 9.29 -12.45 0.30
C GLN A 478 8.33 -12.37 -0.88
N THR A 479 8.76 -11.66 -1.93
CA THR A 479 7.97 -11.37 -3.12
C THR A 479 8.66 -11.83 -4.40
N PHE A 480 7.88 -12.39 -5.31
CA PHE A 480 8.37 -12.85 -6.60
C PHE A 480 8.48 -11.70 -7.60
N SER A 481 7.63 -10.67 -7.49
CA SER A 481 7.73 -9.44 -8.30
C SER A 481 9.11 -8.79 -8.24
N ALA A 482 9.81 -8.90 -7.11
CA ALA A 482 11.13 -8.32 -6.93
C ALA A 482 12.17 -8.92 -7.88
N ALA A 483 12.11 -10.24 -8.11
CA ALA A 483 12.97 -10.94 -9.07
C ALA A 483 12.70 -10.48 -10.51
N ILE A 484 11.42 -10.31 -10.86
CA ILE A 484 11.01 -9.85 -12.19
C ILE A 484 11.42 -8.40 -12.43
N VAL A 485 11.31 -7.52 -11.43
CA VAL A 485 11.84 -6.15 -11.52
C VAL A 485 13.33 -6.17 -11.84
N VAL A 486 14.13 -6.98 -11.15
CA VAL A 486 15.57 -7.09 -11.43
C VAL A 486 15.80 -7.67 -12.83
N SER A 487 15.06 -8.69 -13.25
CA SER A 487 15.18 -9.28 -14.59
C SER A 487 14.86 -8.28 -15.70
N GLU A 488 13.79 -7.49 -15.57
CA GLU A 488 13.42 -6.46 -16.54
C GLU A 488 14.43 -5.30 -16.59
N LEU A 489 15.10 -4.99 -15.48
CA LEU A 489 16.14 -3.95 -15.46
C LEU A 489 17.38 -4.33 -16.27
N VAL A 490 17.67 -5.63 -16.38
CA VAL A 490 18.80 -6.17 -17.14
C VAL A 490 18.46 -6.34 -18.61
N ASP A 491 17.19 -6.59 -18.91
CA ASP A 491 16.69 -6.86 -20.26
C ASP A 491 17.39 -8.06 -20.92
N ASN A 492 17.59 -9.14 -20.14
CA ASN A 492 18.13 -10.39 -20.67
C ASN A 492 17.25 -11.59 -20.30
N VAL A 493 16.54 -12.10 -21.30
CA VAL A 493 15.58 -13.21 -21.15
C VAL A 493 16.28 -14.54 -20.86
N GLN A 494 17.53 -14.72 -21.28
CA GLN A 494 18.23 -16.00 -21.11
C GLN A 494 18.40 -16.31 -19.62
N LEU A 495 18.86 -15.35 -18.81
CA LEU A 495 19.10 -15.53 -17.37
C LEU A 495 17.82 -15.79 -16.56
N MET A 496 16.64 -15.61 -17.16
CA MET A 496 15.37 -15.64 -16.45
C MET A 496 15.14 -16.98 -15.72
N ILE A 497 15.36 -18.14 -16.35
CA ILE A 497 15.06 -19.44 -15.73
C ILE A 497 15.86 -19.69 -14.44
N PRO A 498 17.22 -19.68 -14.44
CA PRO A 498 17.99 -19.94 -13.22
C PRO A 498 17.75 -18.88 -12.14
N LEU A 499 17.51 -17.63 -12.54
CA LEU A 499 17.18 -16.54 -11.63
C LEU A 499 15.83 -16.78 -10.94
N LEU A 500 14.79 -17.16 -11.68
CA LEU A 500 13.46 -17.43 -11.13
C LEU A 500 13.47 -18.68 -10.22
N ILE A 501 14.18 -19.75 -10.58
CA ILE A 501 14.32 -20.94 -9.73
C ILE A 501 15.05 -20.59 -8.42
N GLY A 502 16.19 -19.89 -8.51
CA GLY A 502 16.97 -19.49 -7.33
C GLY A 502 16.17 -18.59 -6.38
N THR A 503 15.41 -17.64 -6.94
CA THR A 503 14.55 -16.72 -6.17
C THR A 503 13.37 -17.41 -5.49
N ILE A 504 12.67 -18.33 -6.18
CA ILE A 504 11.60 -19.13 -5.56
C ILE A 504 12.15 -19.92 -4.37
N PHE A 505 13.29 -20.59 -4.55
CA PHE A 505 13.92 -21.36 -3.47
C PHE A 505 14.35 -20.46 -2.30
N ALA A 506 14.92 -19.28 -2.59
CA ALA A 506 15.32 -18.29 -1.59
C ALA A 506 14.13 -17.73 -0.79
N ILE A 507 12.97 -17.52 -1.45
CA ILE A 507 11.73 -17.09 -0.80
C ILE A 507 11.22 -18.21 0.12
N SER A 508 11.19 -19.46 -0.37
CA SER A 508 10.75 -20.62 0.42
C SER A 508 11.57 -20.78 1.70
N ILE A 509 12.90 -20.68 1.62
CA ILE A 509 13.77 -20.76 2.81
C ILE A 509 13.48 -19.61 3.77
N ALA A 510 13.40 -18.36 3.28
CA ALA A 510 13.20 -17.20 4.15
C ALA A 510 11.85 -17.23 4.89
N ARG A 511 10.80 -17.73 4.23
CA ARG A 511 9.46 -17.88 4.84
C ARG A 511 9.43 -18.87 6.00
N LEU A 512 10.35 -19.83 6.04
CA LEU A 512 10.43 -20.78 7.16
C LEU A 512 11.00 -20.15 8.45
N PHE A 513 11.81 -19.08 8.34
CA PHE A 513 12.57 -18.55 9.48
C PHE A 513 12.20 -17.11 9.90
N SER A 514 11.53 -16.34 9.05
CA SER A 514 11.20 -14.93 9.31
C SER A 514 10.02 -14.46 8.46
N TYR A 515 9.40 -13.35 8.85
CA TYR A 515 8.46 -12.61 7.97
C TYR A 515 9.21 -11.72 6.98
N GLY A 516 8.55 -11.32 5.90
CA GLY A 516 9.09 -10.33 4.97
C GLY A 516 9.38 -9.01 5.68
N VAL A 517 10.40 -8.28 5.23
CA VAL A 517 10.87 -7.06 5.92
C VAL A 517 9.77 -6.02 6.12
N TYR A 518 8.85 -5.87 5.17
CA TYR A 518 7.74 -4.91 5.29
C TYR A 518 6.70 -5.35 6.31
N ASP A 519 6.46 -6.65 6.46
CA ASP A 519 5.53 -7.21 7.43
C ASP A 519 6.13 -7.14 8.83
N GLN A 520 7.41 -7.49 8.97
CA GLN A 520 8.15 -7.32 10.22
C GLN A 520 8.13 -5.86 10.69
N VAL A 521 8.41 -4.90 9.80
CA VAL A 521 8.35 -3.47 10.13
C VAL A 521 6.93 -3.03 10.50
N THR A 522 5.90 -3.64 9.93
CA THR A 522 4.50 -3.37 10.28
C THR A 522 4.19 -3.82 11.71
N ILE A 523 4.64 -5.02 12.08
CA ILE A 523 4.54 -5.57 13.44
C ILE A 523 5.34 -4.72 14.42
N ASP A 524 6.61 -4.42 14.11
CA ASP A 524 7.50 -3.61 14.96
C ASP A 524 6.93 -2.19 15.21
N LYS A 525 6.20 -1.63 14.23
CA LYS A 525 5.49 -0.35 14.35
C LYS A 525 4.15 -0.43 15.10
N LYS A 526 3.68 -1.64 15.42
CA LYS A 526 2.36 -1.90 16.03
C LYS A 526 1.21 -1.32 15.22
N LEU A 527 1.31 -1.38 13.89
CA LEU A 527 0.20 -0.98 13.03
C LEU A 527 -0.93 -2.03 13.14
N PRO A 528 -2.20 -1.62 12.97
CA PRO A 528 -3.34 -2.54 12.90
C PRO A 528 -3.24 -3.38 11.61
N TYR A 529 -2.41 -4.41 11.69
CA TYR A 529 -2.09 -5.35 10.63
C TYR A 529 -2.30 -6.74 11.17
N ILE A 530 -3.02 -7.52 10.40
CA ILE A 530 -3.21 -8.93 10.69
C ILE A 530 -2.24 -9.67 9.76
N PRO A 531 -1.15 -10.23 10.29
CA PRO A 531 -0.27 -11.07 9.50
C PRO A 531 -1.07 -12.26 8.99
N ASP A 532 -0.72 -12.71 7.80
CA ASP A 532 -1.28 -13.95 7.26
C ASP A 532 -0.92 -15.07 8.23
N ILE A 533 -1.93 -15.66 8.87
CA ILE A 533 -1.74 -16.62 9.97
C ILE A 533 -1.25 -17.92 9.33
N GLN A 534 0.08 -18.07 9.18
CA GLN A 534 0.68 -19.30 8.66
C GLN A 534 0.45 -20.51 9.58
N TYR A 535 0.16 -20.26 10.87
CA TYR A 535 -0.12 -21.27 11.87
C TYR A 535 -1.37 -20.90 12.66
N SER A 536 -2.52 -21.42 12.23
CA SER A 536 -3.79 -21.19 12.94
C SER A 536 -3.78 -21.98 14.24
N THR A 537 -3.77 -21.28 15.38
CA THR A 537 -4.21 -21.90 16.64
C THR A 537 -5.72 -22.19 16.53
N PRO A 538 -6.26 -23.23 17.19
CA PRO A 538 -7.66 -23.64 17.07
C PRO A 538 -8.61 -22.69 17.81
N GLN A 539 -8.55 -21.39 17.54
CA GLN A 539 -9.53 -20.41 18.00
C GLN A 539 -10.68 -20.35 16.99
N SER A 540 -11.90 -20.46 17.51
CA SER A 540 -13.14 -20.31 16.73
C SER A 540 -13.73 -18.92 16.89
N ALA A 541 -14.66 -18.56 15.99
CA ALA A 541 -15.44 -17.33 16.05
C ALA A 541 -16.08 -17.11 17.45
N GLU A 542 -16.56 -18.18 18.08
CA GLU A 542 -17.17 -18.15 19.42
C GLU A 542 -16.22 -17.64 20.52
N MET A 543 -14.93 -17.92 20.43
CA MET A 543 -13.95 -17.48 21.44
C MET A 543 -13.55 -16.00 21.30
N VAL A 544 -13.84 -15.40 20.14
CA VAL A 544 -13.38 -14.06 19.76
C VAL A 544 -14.53 -13.05 19.72
N MET A 545 -15.77 -13.51 19.54
CA MET A 545 -16.93 -12.64 19.42
C MET A 545 -17.18 -11.81 20.69
N ASP A 546 -17.68 -10.59 20.47
CA ASP A 546 -18.23 -9.75 21.53
C ASP A 546 -19.68 -10.16 21.75
N THR A 547 -20.02 -10.50 23.00
CA THR A 547 -21.39 -10.88 23.39
C THR A 547 -22.24 -9.67 23.77
N ASP A 548 -21.61 -8.52 24.03
CA ASP A 548 -22.28 -7.30 24.49
C ASP A 548 -22.86 -6.50 23.32
N MET A 549 -23.92 -7.05 22.72
CA MET A 549 -24.67 -6.41 21.63
C MET A 549 -26.11 -6.15 22.03
N ILE A 550 -26.69 -5.09 21.48
CA ILE A 550 -28.08 -4.71 21.71
C ILE A 550 -28.89 -5.10 20.46
N PRO A 551 -29.63 -6.23 20.48
CA PRO A 551 -30.47 -6.62 19.36
C PRO A 551 -31.71 -5.74 19.27
N VAL A 552 -32.11 -5.43 18.05
CA VAL A 552 -33.33 -4.65 17.76
C VAL A 552 -34.41 -5.61 17.23
N PRO A 553 -35.57 -5.74 17.89
CA PRO A 553 -36.66 -6.55 17.36
C PRO A 553 -37.20 -5.99 16.04
N GLU A 554 -37.72 -6.83 15.15
CA GLU A 554 -38.34 -6.41 13.88
C GLU A 554 -39.56 -5.51 14.12
N CYS A 555 -40.41 -5.90 15.07
CA CYS A 555 -41.57 -5.14 15.51
C CYS A 555 -41.23 -4.33 16.78
N THR A 556 -41.01 -3.03 16.64
CA THR A 556 -40.61 -2.14 17.74
C THR A 556 -41.51 -0.92 17.90
N ASN A 557 -41.38 -0.25 19.05
CA ASN A 557 -42.03 1.03 19.33
C ASN A 557 -40.97 2.14 19.42
N ILE A 558 -41.40 3.39 19.18
CA ILE A 558 -40.53 4.59 19.24
C ILE A 558 -39.82 4.70 20.59
N MET A 559 -40.52 4.45 21.70
CA MET A 559 -39.92 4.47 23.04
C MET A 559 -38.80 3.44 23.23
N GLU A 560 -38.90 2.27 22.59
CA GLU A 560 -37.86 1.25 22.68
C GLU A 560 -36.63 1.64 21.86
N LEU A 561 -36.83 2.15 20.65
CA LEU A 561 -35.75 2.69 19.82
C LEU A 561 -35.04 3.85 20.53
N GLN A 562 -35.79 4.72 21.19
CA GLN A 562 -35.23 5.84 21.95
C GLN A 562 -34.41 5.34 23.14
N LYS A 563 -34.88 4.33 23.89
CA LYS A 563 -34.08 3.67 24.94
C LYS A 563 -32.79 3.05 24.40
N ILE A 564 -32.85 2.42 23.23
CA ILE A 564 -31.66 1.82 22.58
C ILE A 564 -30.66 2.91 22.18
N VAL A 565 -31.13 4.01 21.59
CA VAL A 565 -30.29 5.14 21.20
C VAL A 565 -29.70 5.87 22.42
N ASP A 566 -30.47 6.06 23.49
CA ASP A 566 -30.02 6.69 24.73
C ASP A 566 -29.02 5.82 25.50
N GLY A 567 -29.15 4.49 25.40
CA GLY A 567 -28.18 3.53 25.91
C GLY A 567 -26.86 3.54 25.12
N LEU A 568 -26.94 3.74 23.80
CA LEU A 568 -25.79 3.88 22.91
C LEU A 568 -25.34 5.34 22.83
N LYS A 569 -24.74 5.85 23.92
CA LYS A 569 -24.07 7.17 23.99
C LYS A 569 -22.80 7.26 23.14
N THR A 570 -22.80 6.71 21.93
CA THR A 570 -21.66 6.70 21.01
C THR A 570 -21.92 7.60 19.80
N VAL A 571 -20.92 8.40 19.44
CA VAL A 571 -20.93 9.23 18.23
C VAL A 571 -20.63 8.40 16.98
N VAL A 572 -19.98 7.23 17.14
CA VAL A 572 -19.56 6.35 16.06
C VAL A 572 -20.76 5.62 15.46
N GLU A 573 -20.83 5.57 14.13
CA GLU A 573 -21.84 4.81 13.39
C GLU A 573 -21.64 3.31 13.62
N ARG A 574 -22.70 2.61 14.06
CA ARG A 574 -22.73 1.16 14.29
C ARG A 574 -23.88 0.53 13.53
N SER A 575 -23.68 -0.67 13.02
CA SER A 575 -24.75 -1.53 12.52
C SER A 575 -25.29 -2.37 13.67
N LEU A 576 -26.59 -2.29 13.94
CA LEU A 576 -27.24 -3.09 14.97
C LEU A 576 -27.92 -4.31 14.31
N PRO A 577 -27.86 -5.49 14.93
CA PRO A 577 -28.54 -6.67 14.42
C PRO A 577 -30.05 -6.57 14.67
N VAL A 578 -30.82 -6.88 13.63
CA VAL A 578 -32.28 -6.98 13.68
C VAL A 578 -32.67 -8.44 13.88
N VAL A 579 -33.48 -8.69 14.90
CA VAL A 579 -33.95 -10.04 15.26
C VAL A 579 -35.48 -10.11 15.19
N ASP A 580 -36.02 -11.30 14.95
CA ASP A 580 -37.47 -11.54 14.97
C ASP A 580 -38.10 -11.12 16.32
N THR A 581 -37.70 -11.80 17.39
CA THR A 581 -38.14 -11.52 18.77
C THR A 581 -36.96 -11.48 19.73
N ARG A 582 -37.11 -10.78 20.87
CA ARG A 582 -36.05 -10.69 21.90
C ARG A 582 -35.66 -12.05 22.48
N ASP A 583 -36.63 -12.97 22.57
CA ASP A 583 -36.44 -14.30 23.12
C ASP A 583 -35.96 -15.30 22.05
N GLY A 584 -36.49 -15.22 20.83
CA GLY A 584 -36.09 -16.09 19.72
C GLY A 584 -34.69 -15.80 19.18
N ARG A 585 -34.27 -14.53 19.20
CA ARG A 585 -32.96 -14.02 18.73
C ARG A 585 -32.55 -14.50 17.34
N VAL A 586 -33.49 -14.86 16.46
CA VAL A 586 -33.18 -15.25 15.08
C VAL A 586 -32.75 -14.00 14.33
N LEU A 587 -31.56 -14.03 13.71
CA LEU A 587 -31.01 -12.89 12.97
C LEU A 587 -31.73 -12.75 11.63
N LEU A 588 -32.36 -11.59 11.41
CA LEU A 588 -33.05 -11.27 10.16
C LEU A 588 -32.22 -10.34 9.28
N GLY A 589 -31.52 -9.38 9.89
CA GLY A 589 -30.77 -8.38 9.14
C GLY A 589 -30.01 -7.42 10.04
N GLN A 590 -29.69 -6.25 9.51
CA GLN A 590 -29.02 -5.18 10.21
C GLN A 590 -29.61 -3.81 9.85
N ILE A 591 -29.50 -2.87 10.80
CA ILE A 591 -29.92 -1.48 10.62
C ILE A 591 -28.82 -0.56 11.16
N LYS A 592 -28.53 0.54 10.45
CA LYS A 592 -27.53 1.50 10.92
C LYS A 592 -28.10 2.39 12.01
N LEU A 593 -27.28 2.74 13.01
CA LEU A 593 -27.67 3.66 14.08
C LEU A 593 -28.09 5.05 13.55
N SER A 594 -27.48 5.49 12.44
CA SER A 594 -27.84 6.73 11.73
C SER A 594 -29.26 6.68 11.15
N GLU A 595 -29.68 5.50 10.68
CA GLU A 595 -31.01 5.25 10.12
C GLU A 595 -32.06 5.23 11.23
N ILE A 596 -31.77 4.62 12.38
CA ILE A 596 -32.62 4.70 13.59
C ILE A 596 -32.75 6.14 14.09
N ARG A 597 -31.65 6.89 14.17
CA ARG A 597 -31.71 8.32 14.55
C ARG A 597 -32.57 9.12 13.59
N ARG A 598 -32.52 8.80 12.28
CA ARG A 598 -33.39 9.43 11.29
C ARG A 598 -34.86 9.11 11.54
N ILE A 599 -35.19 7.86 11.85
CA ILE A 599 -36.55 7.45 12.21
C ILE A 599 -37.05 8.23 13.43
N LEU A 600 -36.23 8.40 14.47
CA LEU A 600 -36.59 9.16 15.67
C LEU A 600 -36.75 10.67 15.42
N THR A 601 -36.06 11.24 14.43
CA THR A 601 -36.19 12.66 14.07
C THR A 601 -37.40 12.97 13.20
N VAL A 602 -37.95 11.97 12.50
CA VAL A 602 -39.18 12.14 11.73
C VAL A 602 -40.35 12.02 12.72
N THR A 603 -41.11 13.09 12.87
CA THR A 603 -42.37 13.07 13.64
C THR A 603 -43.34 12.12 12.96
N LEU A 604 -43.42 10.89 13.49
CA LEU A 604 -44.42 9.90 13.09
C LEU A 604 -45.81 10.41 13.54
N PRO A 605 -46.86 10.29 12.71
CA PRO A 605 -48.23 10.65 13.11
C PRO A 605 -48.65 9.89 14.37
N GLU A 606 -49.47 10.52 15.24
CA GLU A 606 -49.97 9.92 16.49
C GLU A 606 -50.75 8.60 16.28
N SER A 607 -51.18 8.31 15.04
CA SER A 607 -51.80 7.03 14.65
C SER A 607 -50.82 5.83 14.60
N VAL A 608 -49.51 6.06 14.67
CA VAL A 608 -48.45 5.02 14.66
C VAL A 608 -47.92 4.74 16.07
N ALA A 609 -48.70 5.03 17.12
CA ALA A 609 -48.33 4.75 18.51
C ALA A 609 -48.15 3.24 18.83
N GLY A 610 -48.54 2.37 17.90
CA GLY A 610 -48.37 0.90 17.98
C GLY A 610 -46.97 0.40 17.59
N LYS A 611 -46.83 -0.93 17.53
CA LYS A 611 -45.64 -1.59 16.97
C LYS A 611 -45.62 -1.37 15.46
N PHE A 612 -44.50 -0.90 14.94
CA PHE A 612 -44.26 -0.83 13.50
C PHE A 612 -43.11 -1.75 13.10
N MET A 613 -43.11 -2.15 11.84
CA MET A 613 -42.09 -3.03 11.29
C MET A 613 -40.92 -2.19 10.77
N LEU A 614 -39.72 -2.50 11.24
CA LEU A 614 -38.50 -1.82 10.79
C LEU A 614 -38.15 -2.23 9.36
N ASP A 615 -37.74 -1.26 8.55
CA ASP A 615 -37.08 -1.53 7.28
C ASP A 615 -35.59 -1.77 7.54
N TYR A 616 -35.13 -3.00 7.32
CA TYR A 616 -33.76 -3.45 7.59
C TYR A 616 -33.11 -4.02 6.34
N LYS A 617 -31.78 -4.01 6.33
CA LYS A 617 -30.99 -4.57 5.23
C LYS A 617 -30.46 -5.94 5.61
N GLU A 618 -30.25 -6.80 4.63
CA GLU A 618 -29.57 -8.07 4.86
C GLU A 618 -28.17 -7.86 5.44
N CYS A 619 -27.74 -8.83 6.26
CA CYS A 619 -26.39 -8.83 6.81
C CYS A 619 -25.39 -9.18 5.69
N PRO A 620 -24.36 -8.35 5.44
CA PRO A 620 -23.39 -8.60 4.39
C PRO A 620 -22.50 -9.80 4.69
N LEU A 621 -22.29 -10.11 5.98
CA LEU A 621 -21.52 -11.26 6.42
C LEU A 621 -22.12 -11.83 7.71
N VAL A 622 -22.39 -13.14 7.69
CA VAL A 622 -22.80 -13.93 8.86
C VAL A 622 -21.84 -15.10 9.00
N VAL A 623 -21.33 -15.30 10.21
CA VAL A 623 -20.30 -16.30 10.52
C VAL A 623 -20.89 -17.36 11.46
N LEU A 624 -20.54 -18.62 11.24
CA LEU A 624 -20.94 -19.71 12.14
C LEU A 624 -20.02 -19.75 13.36
N ARG A 625 -20.56 -20.09 14.54
CA ARG A 625 -19.78 -20.14 15.79
C ARG A 625 -18.48 -20.97 15.74
N HIS A 626 -18.48 -22.03 14.93
CA HIS A 626 -17.37 -22.99 14.81
C HIS A 626 -16.36 -22.62 13.71
N THR A 627 -16.61 -21.55 12.95
CA THR A 627 -15.69 -21.11 11.91
C THR A 627 -14.34 -20.76 12.54
N PRO A 628 -13.23 -21.31 12.04
CA PRO A 628 -11.91 -21.04 12.57
C PRO A 628 -11.53 -19.58 12.31
N LEU A 629 -10.75 -18.98 13.22
CA LEU A 629 -10.40 -17.55 13.18
C LEU A 629 -9.71 -17.15 11.86
N SER A 630 -8.93 -18.05 11.25
CA SER A 630 -8.30 -17.82 9.94
C SER A 630 -9.33 -17.64 8.81
N GLU A 631 -10.40 -18.42 8.80
CA GLU A 631 -11.48 -18.28 7.82
C GLU A 631 -12.31 -17.03 8.11
N VAL A 632 -12.60 -16.74 9.38
CA VAL A 632 -13.27 -15.48 9.76
C VAL A 632 -12.45 -14.29 9.25
N TYR A 633 -11.14 -14.30 9.46
CA TYR A 633 -10.26 -13.25 8.95
C TYR A 633 -10.33 -13.12 7.43
N MET A 634 -10.21 -14.23 6.70
CA MET A 634 -10.31 -14.23 5.23
C MET A 634 -11.64 -13.66 4.75
N LEU A 635 -12.75 -13.98 5.42
CA LEU A 635 -14.07 -13.43 5.11
C LEU A 635 -14.15 -11.93 5.38
N PHE A 636 -13.59 -11.44 6.48
CA PHE A 636 -13.54 -10.00 6.76
C PHE A 636 -12.73 -9.23 5.70
N VAL A 637 -11.59 -9.79 5.28
CA VAL A 637 -10.74 -9.18 4.26
C VAL A 637 -11.40 -9.25 2.88
N ALA A 638 -12.03 -10.36 2.53
CA ALA A 638 -12.69 -10.54 1.24
C ALA A 638 -13.97 -9.70 1.13
N ALA A 639 -14.80 -9.66 2.18
CA ALA A 639 -16.05 -8.92 2.21
C ALA A 639 -15.87 -7.43 2.52
N GLN A 640 -14.68 -7.02 3.00
CA GLN A 640 -14.35 -5.64 3.39
C GLN A 640 -15.36 -5.03 4.38
N VAL A 641 -15.93 -5.86 5.27
CA VAL A 641 -16.90 -5.45 6.28
C VAL A 641 -16.22 -4.97 7.55
N ASP A 642 -16.85 -4.02 8.26
CA ASP A 642 -16.36 -3.54 9.56
C ASP A 642 -16.73 -4.46 10.71
N SER A 643 -17.88 -5.15 10.58
CA SER A 643 -18.40 -6.10 11.55
C SER A 643 -19.15 -7.25 10.87
N ALA A 644 -19.25 -8.37 11.58
CA ALA A 644 -20.02 -9.54 11.16
C ALA A 644 -20.69 -10.18 12.37
N PHE A 645 -21.92 -10.66 12.17
CA PHE A 645 -22.67 -11.32 13.22
C PHE A 645 -22.36 -12.82 13.27
N VAL A 646 -22.23 -13.34 14.48
CA VAL A 646 -22.01 -14.77 14.73
C VAL A 646 -23.34 -15.43 15.07
N THR A 647 -23.65 -16.52 14.38
CA THR A 647 -24.90 -17.26 14.60
C THR A 647 -24.68 -18.72 14.93
N HIS A 648 -25.65 -19.28 15.65
CA HIS A 648 -25.79 -20.72 15.87
C HIS A 648 -27.24 -21.12 15.59
N ASN A 649 -27.46 -21.98 14.59
CA ASN A 649 -28.79 -22.38 14.13
C ASN A 649 -29.71 -21.17 13.83
N GLY A 650 -29.17 -20.13 13.18
CA GLY A 650 -29.88 -18.89 12.87
C GLY A 650 -30.05 -17.93 14.04
N ARG A 651 -29.75 -18.34 15.27
CA ARG A 651 -29.80 -17.47 16.46
C ARG A 651 -28.53 -16.65 16.58
N LEU A 652 -28.70 -15.36 16.84
CA LEU A 652 -27.64 -14.39 17.07
C LEU A 652 -26.93 -14.67 18.41
N MET A 653 -25.62 -14.90 18.35
CA MET A 653 -24.75 -15.22 19.50
C MET A 653 -23.83 -14.07 19.90
N GLY A 654 -23.25 -13.37 18.93
CA GLY A 654 -22.35 -12.26 19.16
C GLY A 654 -22.04 -11.47 17.89
N GLU A 655 -21.21 -10.43 18.03
CA GLU A 655 -20.65 -9.64 16.93
C GLU A 655 -19.13 -9.76 16.93
N ILE A 656 -18.53 -10.00 15.77
CA ILE A 656 -17.09 -9.87 15.58
C ILE A 656 -16.85 -8.51 14.92
N ASN A 657 -16.07 -7.68 15.60
CA ASN A 657 -15.61 -6.40 15.10
C ASN A 657 -14.12 -6.47 14.73
N LYS A 658 -13.63 -5.59 13.84
CA LYS A 658 -12.18 -5.47 13.55
C LYS A 658 -11.33 -5.35 14.82
N LYS A 659 -11.86 -4.72 15.87
CA LYS A 659 -11.22 -4.64 17.19
C LYS A 659 -11.09 -6.01 17.87
N CYS A 660 -12.14 -6.83 17.89
CA CYS A 660 -12.09 -8.17 18.47
C CYS A 660 -11.06 -9.03 17.74
N LEU A 661 -11.07 -8.93 16.41
CA LEU A 661 -10.13 -9.64 15.54
C LEU A 661 -8.69 -9.25 15.88
N ASN A 662 -8.38 -7.95 15.91
CA ASN A 662 -7.05 -7.44 16.26
C ASN A 662 -6.58 -7.90 17.64
N GLN A 663 -7.46 -7.92 18.64
CA GLN A 663 -7.14 -8.39 19.99
C GLN A 663 -6.87 -9.91 20.03
N ALA A 664 -7.65 -10.71 19.31
CA ALA A 664 -7.43 -12.14 19.21
C ALA A 664 -6.08 -12.45 18.55
N ILE A 665 -5.75 -11.70 17.52
CA ILE A 665 -4.49 -11.84 16.78
C ILE A 665 -3.30 -11.34 17.60
N GLU A 666 -3.42 -10.25 18.33
CA GLU A 666 -2.39 -9.77 19.25
C GLU A 666 -2.12 -10.81 20.36
N LYS A 667 -3.17 -11.43 20.91
CA LYS A 667 -3.04 -12.56 21.85
C LYS A 667 -2.32 -13.74 21.20
N GLN A 668 -2.64 -14.09 19.96
CA GLN A 668 -1.93 -15.15 19.23
C GLN A 668 -0.45 -14.82 19.01
N MET A 669 -0.14 -13.57 18.63
CA MET A 669 1.24 -13.13 18.44
C MET A 669 2.06 -13.23 19.72
N ASN A 670 1.49 -12.85 20.87
CA ASN A 670 2.17 -12.96 22.17
C ASN A 670 2.35 -14.41 22.68
N ILE A 671 1.66 -15.39 22.07
CA ILE A 671 1.82 -16.82 22.41
C ILE A 671 2.89 -17.47 21.52
N LEU A 672 3.00 -17.03 20.26
CA LEU A 672 3.94 -17.57 19.28
C LEU A 672 5.34 -16.97 19.37
N PHE A 673 5.48 -15.76 19.91
CA PHE A 673 6.72 -14.99 20.08
C PHE A 673 6.88 -14.52 21.51
#